data_AF-A0A1I2G8B7-F1
#
_entry.id   AF-A0A1I2G8B7-F1
#
_cell.length_a   1.000
_cell.length_b   1.000
_cell.length_c   1.000
_cell.angle_alpha   90.00
_cell.angle_beta   90.00
_cell.angle_gamma   90.00
#
_symmetry.space_group_name_H-M   'P 1'
#
loop_
_entity.id
_entity.type
_entity.pdbx_description
1 polymer ?
#
loop_
_entity_poly.entity_id
_entity_poly.type
_entity_poly.pdbx_seq_one_letter_code
_entity_poly.pdbx_strand_id
1 'polypeptide(L)'
;MIKYLLKKIMNGLMHAVKFQRRLFAIASFFICFFAFLLDVHAQAVGDYRTNQNNGNWNNLSHWRRWNGSAWVVPNAMQGYPGQFAPATNQVVTIQNNFNLNVTPDEDIGSLVVNTGNTLNLNTNHTLRLRGTLTINGTCGSCNARVFRLGTGNFRSVATGNWGAAGTWQRYDAPSKTWSAATEHPGQNVVAYGKVFIRPGHTVTINVTTSTSPIDTLVIQNTSTLTSTCSRVAIRSATTVQNYGTFTEPSSKATMVLQNGDYRSVGTGNWTASATWETYNGTAWTATTTYPGQNVSINNQNVIIRNTHTVTVDAHTVTNTVKGIFVAVGATLNVSNPLEVPDNSLPVNCGTIGTPGNLQILGASSDGLIRSKMNGEWSDAAIWQTYDAPSGNWVSGGYPGESAPTSTSEVLVRHNVLVNTTPFDDLNKLRVAASGTLTFDPGNILRLREGPATILGSCPDCATRVFNLATGDYRTSASGSWQTAGNWQVFNAGTKTWSAATNYPGEVADLNNRVFVRSVHGMSINASVPNIAGNTIIENFGSASITNCSLIQFKSLISNGTFNVGPGRYVTIQAGDYRSAGTGDWGIVGTWQRYDGSNWVAATEYPGQNPLVGTRDVIIQSGHSVSVNANVPNNSGDVFISSGGTVTVNSPFELKVNTLKNCGTLTVVPTGFITYDAIYYRTVKNGNWSDVSVWEVSPTGMPATFSPATDYPGQNVPVVGQTVTLLHTVNLDLTPMEDVRTLNTTGGSITVFSGNKVRYRTACTGGSCASAAVQVNAGDYRTINLTGNWLNLTTWQQYDGTNWVSATNYPGQNVMVGTPNIFIRPSHAVDLDGTPTHEIGHHKSRKLRYAQHHELL
;
A
#
# COMPACT_ATOMS: atom_id res chain seq x y z
N MET A 1 -48.11 -0.60 -98.38
CA MET A 1 -48.71 -0.59 -97.02
C MET A 1 -48.41 -1.87 -96.23
N ILE A 2 -48.74 -3.06 -96.75
CA ILE A 2 -48.55 -4.35 -96.05
C ILE A 2 -47.10 -4.62 -95.62
N LYS A 3 -46.09 -4.38 -96.48
CA LYS A 3 -44.67 -4.53 -96.10
C LYS A 3 -44.24 -3.61 -94.95
N TYR A 4 -44.80 -2.41 -94.88
CA TYR A 4 -44.49 -1.47 -93.80
C TYR A 4 -45.13 -1.92 -92.48
N LEU A 5 -46.37 -2.41 -92.54
CA LEU A 5 -47.08 -2.96 -91.38
C LEU A 5 -46.39 -4.23 -90.83
N LEU A 6 -45.99 -5.15 -91.71
CA LEU A 6 -45.24 -6.36 -91.34
C LEU A 6 -43.88 -6.02 -90.74
N LYS A 7 -43.14 -5.05 -91.31
CA LYS A 7 -41.86 -4.61 -90.74
C LYS A 7 -42.03 -3.99 -89.34
N LYS A 8 -43.11 -3.23 -89.12
CA LYS A 8 -43.40 -2.62 -87.82
C LYS A 8 -43.80 -3.66 -86.77
N ILE A 9 -44.60 -4.66 -87.17
CA ILE A 9 -44.98 -5.80 -86.30
C ILE A 9 -43.75 -6.66 -85.97
N MET A 10 -42.92 -6.99 -86.95
CA MET A 10 -41.69 -7.75 -86.74
C MET A 10 -40.68 -7.00 -85.85
N ASN A 11 -40.53 -5.69 -86.03
CA ASN A 11 -39.69 -4.88 -85.15
C ASN A 11 -40.23 -4.84 -83.72
N GLY A 12 -41.55 -4.76 -83.54
CA GLY A 12 -42.19 -4.85 -82.23
C GLY A 12 -41.95 -6.20 -81.54
N LEU A 13 -42.15 -7.31 -82.25
CA LEU A 13 -41.87 -8.66 -81.78
C LEU A 13 -40.39 -8.86 -81.42
N MET A 14 -39.48 -8.32 -82.23
CA MET A 14 -38.04 -8.43 -81.95
C MET A 14 -37.61 -7.60 -80.73
N HIS A 15 -38.26 -6.46 -80.47
CA HIS A 15 -38.06 -5.70 -79.24
C HIS A 15 -38.65 -6.41 -78.02
N ALA A 16 -39.83 -7.03 -78.15
CA ALA A 16 -40.45 -7.81 -77.09
C ALA A 16 -39.57 -9.02 -76.69
N VAL A 17 -39.02 -9.76 -77.65
CA VAL A 17 -38.11 -10.88 -77.38
C VAL A 17 -36.79 -10.42 -76.73
N LYS A 18 -36.22 -9.30 -77.18
CA LYS A 18 -35.02 -8.71 -76.55
C LYS A 18 -35.30 -8.22 -75.13
N PHE A 19 -36.47 -7.66 -74.88
CA PHE A 19 -36.91 -7.25 -73.54
C PHE A 19 -37.10 -8.46 -72.62
N GLN A 20 -37.75 -9.53 -73.10
CA GLN A 20 -37.96 -10.75 -72.33
C GLN A 20 -36.62 -11.43 -71.96
N ARG A 21 -35.67 -11.49 -72.89
CA ARG A 21 -34.32 -12.03 -72.61
C ARG A 21 -33.54 -11.22 -71.57
N ARG A 22 -33.66 -9.88 -71.61
CA ARG A 22 -33.05 -9.00 -70.59
C ARG A 22 -33.71 -9.17 -69.23
N LEU A 23 -35.04 -9.32 -69.18
CA LEU A 23 -35.76 -9.57 -67.94
C LEU A 23 -35.35 -10.92 -67.31
N PHE A 24 -35.19 -11.98 -68.12
CA PHE A 24 -34.70 -13.27 -67.63
C PHE A 24 -33.25 -13.23 -67.15
N ALA A 25 -32.37 -12.47 -67.82
CA ALA A 25 -30.98 -12.31 -67.39
C ALA A 25 -30.88 -11.52 -66.08
N ILE A 26 -31.67 -10.46 -65.92
CA ILE A 26 -31.73 -9.67 -64.68
C ILE A 26 -32.35 -10.52 -63.55
N ALA A 27 -33.43 -11.24 -63.81
CA ALA A 27 -34.03 -12.14 -62.82
C ALA A 27 -33.06 -13.26 -62.40
N SER A 28 -32.32 -13.86 -63.33
CA SER A 28 -31.28 -14.86 -63.00
C SER A 28 -30.13 -14.24 -62.21
N PHE A 29 -29.71 -13.03 -62.55
CA PHE A 29 -28.69 -12.31 -61.77
C PHE A 29 -29.17 -12.04 -60.34
N PHE A 30 -30.41 -11.57 -60.15
CA PHE A 30 -30.97 -11.38 -58.82
C PHE A 30 -31.16 -12.71 -58.08
N ILE A 31 -31.61 -13.78 -58.72
CA ILE A 31 -31.74 -15.11 -58.09
C ILE A 31 -30.36 -15.63 -57.66
N CYS A 32 -29.33 -15.52 -58.51
CA CYS A 32 -27.97 -15.92 -58.16
C CYS A 32 -27.36 -15.01 -57.10
N PHE A 33 -27.59 -13.69 -57.17
CA PHE A 33 -27.10 -12.73 -56.18
C PHE A 33 -27.76 -12.93 -54.82
N PHE A 34 -29.07 -13.18 -54.77
CA PHE A 34 -29.75 -13.58 -53.54
C PHE A 34 -29.32 -14.96 -53.04
N ALA A 35 -29.04 -15.93 -53.94
CA ALA A 35 -28.50 -17.23 -53.54
C ALA A 35 -27.08 -17.14 -52.96
N PHE A 36 -26.25 -16.20 -53.43
CA PHE A 36 -24.91 -15.93 -52.88
C PHE A 36 -24.93 -15.08 -51.60
N LEU A 37 -25.99 -14.29 -51.36
CA LEU A 37 -26.16 -13.53 -50.11
C LEU A 37 -26.78 -14.35 -48.98
N LEU A 38 -27.36 -15.51 -49.30
CA LEU A 38 -27.86 -16.46 -48.32
C LEU A 38 -26.74 -17.46 -47.97
N ASP A 39 -25.75 -17.00 -47.21
CA ASP A 39 -24.92 -17.90 -46.39
C ASP A 39 -25.84 -18.54 -45.34
N VAL A 40 -26.59 -19.55 -45.75
CA VAL A 40 -27.36 -20.39 -44.83
C VAL A 40 -26.34 -21.26 -44.11
N HIS A 41 -25.78 -20.74 -43.01
CA HIS A 41 -25.13 -21.57 -42.01
C HIS A 41 -26.21 -22.46 -41.37
N ALA A 42 -26.57 -23.53 -42.05
CA ALA A 42 -27.47 -24.53 -41.54
C ALA A 42 -26.84 -25.11 -40.27
N GLN A 43 -27.55 -24.99 -39.14
CA GLN A 43 -27.10 -25.57 -37.88
C GLN A 43 -27.06 -27.10 -38.03
N ALA A 44 -25.95 -27.72 -37.66
CA ALA A 44 -25.81 -29.17 -37.66
C ALA A 44 -26.41 -29.75 -36.38
N VAL A 45 -27.04 -30.93 -36.46
CA VAL A 45 -27.53 -31.63 -35.27
C VAL A 45 -26.37 -31.82 -34.29
N GLY A 46 -26.53 -31.33 -33.07
CA GLY A 46 -25.52 -31.38 -32.03
C GLY A 46 -24.66 -30.12 -31.89
N ASP A 47 -24.90 -29.07 -32.67
CA ASP A 47 -24.33 -27.74 -32.40
C ASP A 47 -24.80 -27.20 -31.05
N TYR A 48 -23.95 -26.39 -30.41
CA TYR A 48 -24.25 -25.74 -29.14
C TYR A 48 -24.16 -24.22 -29.27
N ARG A 49 -25.01 -23.51 -28.51
CA ARG A 49 -24.88 -22.06 -28.31
C ARG A 49 -25.24 -21.66 -26.89
N THR A 50 -24.67 -20.55 -26.41
CA THR A 50 -25.01 -20.01 -25.07
C THR A 50 -26.45 -19.50 -25.04
N ASN A 51 -27.15 -19.72 -23.92
CA ASN A 51 -28.59 -19.42 -23.73
C ASN A 51 -28.85 -18.17 -22.86
N GLN A 52 -27.90 -17.77 -22.02
CA GLN A 52 -28.08 -16.69 -21.03
C GLN A 52 -26.93 -15.68 -21.07
N ASN A 53 -27.21 -14.45 -20.63
CA ASN A 53 -26.20 -13.43 -20.39
C ASN A 53 -25.40 -13.82 -19.13
N ASN A 54 -24.08 -14.02 -19.25
CA ASN A 54 -23.18 -14.45 -18.18
C ASN A 54 -23.49 -15.85 -17.63
N GLY A 55 -22.96 -16.89 -18.29
CA GLY A 55 -23.12 -18.27 -17.84
C GLY A 55 -21.81 -19.00 -17.56
N ASN A 56 -21.90 -20.08 -16.79
CA ASN A 56 -20.87 -21.09 -16.55
C ASN A 56 -20.96 -22.27 -17.53
N TRP A 57 -19.80 -22.78 -17.97
CA TRP A 57 -19.68 -23.86 -18.96
C TRP A 57 -20.24 -25.21 -18.56
N ASN A 58 -20.13 -25.61 -17.30
CA ASN A 58 -20.65 -26.90 -16.86
C ASN A 58 -22.17 -26.94 -16.60
N ASN A 59 -22.89 -25.82 -16.69
CA ASN A 59 -24.34 -25.79 -16.41
C ASN A 59 -25.16 -25.96 -17.69
N LEU A 60 -25.93 -27.06 -17.77
CA LEU A 60 -26.75 -27.40 -18.94
C LEU A 60 -27.79 -26.33 -19.30
N SER A 61 -28.39 -25.65 -18.31
CA SER A 61 -29.42 -24.62 -18.57
C SER A 61 -28.87 -23.38 -19.26
N HIS A 62 -27.55 -23.18 -19.20
CA HIS A 62 -26.84 -22.09 -19.86
C HIS A 62 -26.55 -22.36 -21.34
N TRP A 63 -26.86 -23.56 -21.82
CA TRP A 63 -26.66 -23.97 -23.21
C TRP A 63 -27.97 -24.25 -23.93
N ARG A 64 -27.97 -24.06 -25.24
CA ARG A 64 -28.91 -24.68 -26.17
C ARG A 64 -28.15 -25.61 -27.10
N ARG A 65 -28.72 -26.78 -27.39
CA ARG A 65 -28.24 -27.73 -28.39
C ARG A 65 -29.23 -27.79 -29.54
N TRP A 66 -28.73 -27.76 -30.78
CA TRP A 66 -29.56 -27.96 -31.96
C TRP A 66 -29.93 -29.44 -32.10
N ASN A 67 -31.21 -29.75 -32.11
CA ASN A 67 -31.70 -31.14 -32.24
C ASN A 67 -32.11 -31.51 -33.68
N GLY A 68 -31.89 -30.63 -34.66
CA GLY A 68 -32.30 -30.79 -36.05
C GLY A 68 -33.51 -29.96 -36.46
N SER A 69 -34.33 -29.53 -35.49
CA SER A 69 -35.50 -28.68 -35.74
C SER A 69 -35.56 -27.43 -34.87
N ALA A 70 -35.01 -27.49 -33.66
CA ALA A 70 -35.02 -26.39 -32.70
C ALA A 70 -33.79 -26.38 -31.78
N TRP A 71 -33.57 -25.22 -31.16
CA TRP A 71 -32.59 -25.03 -30.09
C TRP A 71 -33.22 -25.39 -28.74
N VAL A 72 -32.87 -26.55 -28.22
CA VAL A 72 -33.41 -27.09 -26.95
C VAL A 72 -32.36 -27.05 -25.84
N VAL A 73 -32.78 -27.04 -24.57
CA VAL A 73 -31.82 -27.19 -23.45
C VAL A 73 -31.27 -28.62 -23.48
N PRO A 74 -29.95 -28.84 -23.45
CA PRO A 74 -29.37 -30.18 -23.41
C PRO A 74 -29.83 -30.94 -22.15
N ASN A 75 -30.19 -32.20 -22.30
CA ASN A 75 -30.46 -33.08 -21.16
C ASN A 75 -29.17 -33.72 -20.62
N ALA A 76 -29.26 -34.42 -19.48
CA ALA A 76 -28.09 -35.03 -18.83
C ALA A 76 -27.32 -36.04 -19.71
N MET A 77 -28.00 -36.74 -20.63
CA MET A 77 -27.36 -37.68 -21.57
C MET A 77 -26.64 -36.96 -22.72
N GLN A 78 -27.03 -35.72 -23.03
CA GLN A 78 -26.41 -34.90 -24.06
C GLN A 78 -25.25 -34.08 -23.51
N GLY A 79 -25.34 -33.65 -22.25
CA GLY A 79 -24.29 -32.94 -21.57
C GLY A 79 -24.01 -31.52 -22.09
N TYR A 80 -23.03 -30.85 -21.48
CA TYR A 80 -22.50 -29.57 -21.96
C TYR A 80 -21.42 -29.80 -23.05
N PRO A 81 -21.01 -28.76 -23.82
CA PRO A 81 -20.00 -28.92 -24.86
C PRO A 81 -18.68 -29.52 -24.33
N GLY A 82 -18.29 -30.66 -24.87
CA GLY A 82 -17.09 -31.40 -24.50
C GLY A 82 -17.23 -32.27 -23.24
N GLN A 83 -18.44 -32.43 -22.67
CA GLN A 83 -18.66 -33.44 -21.62
C GLN A 83 -18.60 -34.86 -22.19
N PHE A 84 -19.14 -35.05 -23.38
CA PHE A 84 -19.11 -36.30 -24.13
C PHE A 84 -18.46 -36.10 -25.50
N ALA A 85 -18.10 -37.19 -26.17
CA ALA A 85 -17.52 -37.13 -27.50
C ALA A 85 -18.46 -36.35 -28.46
N PRO A 86 -17.97 -35.31 -29.15
CA PRO A 86 -18.82 -34.47 -29.98
C PRO A 86 -19.19 -35.19 -31.28
N ALA A 87 -20.25 -34.72 -31.93
CA ALA A 87 -20.49 -35.05 -33.34
C ALA A 87 -19.35 -34.51 -34.21
N THR A 88 -19.04 -35.20 -35.33
CA THR A 88 -17.87 -34.94 -36.19
C THR A 88 -17.70 -33.48 -36.64
N ASN A 89 -18.80 -32.72 -36.72
CA ASN A 89 -18.82 -31.33 -37.17
C ASN A 89 -19.51 -30.37 -36.18
N GLN A 90 -19.56 -30.70 -34.89
CA GLN A 90 -20.17 -29.83 -33.88
C GLN A 90 -19.52 -28.43 -33.86
N VAL A 91 -20.34 -27.38 -33.87
CA VAL A 91 -19.92 -26.00 -33.62
C VAL A 91 -20.45 -25.52 -32.26
N VAL A 92 -19.57 -24.95 -31.45
CA VAL A 92 -19.91 -24.27 -30.19
C VAL A 92 -19.88 -22.76 -30.42
N THR A 93 -21.01 -22.09 -30.23
CA THR A 93 -21.14 -20.64 -30.45
C THR A 93 -21.36 -19.89 -29.14
N ILE A 94 -20.44 -18.99 -28.80
CA ILE A 94 -20.55 -18.07 -27.66
C ILE A 94 -21.26 -16.81 -28.16
N GLN A 95 -22.55 -16.70 -27.84
CA GLN A 95 -23.43 -15.59 -28.22
C GLN A 95 -23.71 -14.62 -27.07
N ASN A 96 -23.24 -14.96 -25.87
CA ASN A 96 -23.32 -14.16 -24.65
C ASN A 96 -21.98 -14.28 -23.91
N ASN A 97 -21.70 -13.35 -23.00
CA ASN A 97 -20.55 -13.45 -22.10
C ASN A 97 -20.59 -14.76 -21.29
N PHE A 98 -19.45 -15.44 -21.18
CA PHE A 98 -19.42 -16.80 -20.67
C PHE A 98 -18.09 -17.16 -20.01
N ASN A 99 -18.16 -17.91 -18.91
CA ASN A 99 -17.00 -18.33 -18.12
C ASN A 99 -16.76 -19.83 -18.30
N LEU A 100 -15.55 -20.20 -18.75
CA LEU A 100 -15.08 -21.58 -18.71
C LEU A 100 -14.67 -21.92 -17.28
N ASN A 101 -15.58 -22.57 -16.54
CA ASN A 101 -15.41 -22.98 -15.14
C ASN A 101 -15.18 -24.50 -14.98
N VAL A 102 -14.94 -25.20 -16.08
CA VAL A 102 -14.61 -26.63 -16.13
C VAL A 102 -13.66 -26.87 -17.30
N THR A 103 -12.76 -27.84 -17.19
CA THR A 103 -12.01 -28.36 -18.34
C THR A 103 -12.83 -29.49 -18.95
N PRO A 104 -13.37 -29.36 -20.19
CA PRO A 104 -14.20 -30.40 -20.76
C PRO A 104 -13.44 -31.72 -20.93
N ASP A 105 -14.12 -32.82 -20.57
CA ASP A 105 -13.55 -34.18 -20.54
C ASP A 105 -13.08 -34.62 -21.93
N GLU A 106 -13.83 -34.25 -22.95
CA GLU A 106 -13.56 -34.47 -24.38
C GLU A 106 -13.29 -33.17 -25.14
N ASP A 107 -12.65 -33.30 -26.30
CA ASP A 107 -12.41 -32.16 -27.18
C ASP A 107 -13.73 -31.69 -27.81
N ILE A 108 -13.89 -30.40 -28.04
CA ILE A 108 -15.01 -29.87 -28.83
C ILE A 108 -14.67 -29.88 -30.32
N GLY A 109 -15.68 -29.68 -31.18
CA GLY A 109 -15.48 -29.47 -32.61
C GLY A 109 -14.87 -28.10 -32.90
N SER A 110 -15.66 -27.19 -33.48
CA SER A 110 -15.25 -25.80 -33.71
C SER A 110 -15.78 -24.87 -32.61
N LEU A 111 -15.10 -23.73 -32.39
CA LEU A 111 -15.54 -22.68 -31.48
C LEU A 111 -15.65 -21.35 -32.22
N VAL A 112 -16.80 -20.69 -32.04
CA VAL A 112 -17.05 -19.33 -32.53
C VAL A 112 -17.39 -18.43 -31.34
N VAL A 113 -16.67 -17.33 -31.16
CA VAL A 113 -17.04 -16.26 -30.21
C VAL A 113 -17.57 -15.08 -31.01
N ASN A 114 -18.88 -14.80 -30.91
CA ASN A 114 -19.53 -13.75 -31.70
C ASN A 114 -19.10 -12.35 -31.26
N THR A 115 -19.15 -11.39 -32.19
CA THR A 115 -18.86 -9.98 -31.94
C THR A 115 -19.64 -9.46 -30.74
N GLY A 116 -18.98 -8.69 -29.86
CA GLY A 116 -19.56 -8.14 -28.65
C GLY A 116 -19.64 -9.09 -27.45
N ASN A 117 -19.29 -10.37 -27.62
CA ASN A 117 -19.32 -11.37 -26.54
C ASN A 117 -17.93 -11.71 -26.03
N THR A 118 -17.86 -12.11 -24.76
CA THR A 118 -16.61 -12.47 -24.11
C THR A 118 -16.60 -13.93 -23.66
N LEU A 119 -15.59 -14.70 -24.09
CA LEU A 119 -15.25 -15.98 -23.45
C LEU A 119 -14.12 -15.76 -22.44
N ASN A 120 -14.45 -15.88 -21.16
CA ASN A 120 -13.50 -15.81 -20.06
C ASN A 120 -12.99 -17.22 -19.74
N LEU A 121 -11.70 -17.44 -19.91
CA LEU A 121 -11.05 -18.68 -19.51
C LEU A 121 -10.44 -18.45 -18.13
N ASN A 122 -11.04 -19.04 -17.09
CA ASN A 122 -10.46 -18.99 -15.74
C ASN A 122 -9.06 -19.65 -15.75
N THR A 123 -8.18 -19.19 -14.86
CA THR A 123 -6.78 -19.59 -14.77
C THR A 123 -6.54 -21.09 -14.57
N ASN A 124 -7.58 -21.87 -14.30
CA ASN A 124 -7.47 -23.30 -14.09
C ASN A 124 -8.10 -24.13 -15.22
N HIS A 125 -8.63 -23.55 -16.30
CA HIS A 125 -9.31 -24.37 -17.33
C HIS A 125 -8.68 -24.26 -18.72
N THR A 126 -8.76 -25.37 -19.45
CA THR A 126 -8.27 -25.50 -20.84
C THR A 126 -9.38 -25.99 -21.75
N LEU A 127 -9.37 -25.55 -23.02
CA LEU A 127 -10.30 -25.98 -24.05
C LEU A 127 -9.54 -26.57 -25.24
N ARG A 128 -9.94 -27.76 -25.69
CA ARG A 128 -9.30 -28.49 -26.80
C ARG A 128 -10.27 -28.57 -27.98
N LEU A 129 -9.77 -28.31 -29.19
CA LEU A 129 -10.58 -28.25 -30.41
C LEU A 129 -10.05 -29.19 -31.48
N ARG A 130 -10.98 -29.90 -32.12
CA ARG A 130 -10.75 -30.66 -33.35
C ARG A 130 -10.96 -29.81 -34.60
N GLY A 131 -11.69 -28.71 -34.48
CA GLY A 131 -12.13 -27.86 -35.58
C GLY A 131 -11.46 -26.47 -35.59
N THR A 132 -12.17 -25.52 -36.20
CA THR A 132 -11.72 -24.13 -36.32
C THR A 132 -11.98 -23.35 -35.04
N LEU A 133 -11.12 -22.38 -34.77
CA LEU A 133 -11.32 -21.36 -33.74
C LEU A 133 -11.53 -20.02 -34.44
N THR A 134 -12.70 -19.42 -34.26
CA THR A 134 -13.07 -18.11 -34.80
C THR A 134 -13.44 -17.18 -33.64
N ILE A 135 -12.69 -16.09 -33.45
CA ILE A 135 -12.93 -15.13 -32.37
C ILE A 135 -13.28 -13.78 -33.00
N ASN A 136 -14.58 -13.50 -33.10
CA ASN A 136 -15.10 -12.21 -33.56
C ASN A 136 -15.40 -11.25 -32.39
N GLY A 137 -15.52 -11.80 -31.16
CA GLY A 137 -15.67 -11.06 -29.91
C GLY A 137 -14.36 -10.96 -29.12
N THR A 138 -14.48 -10.89 -27.78
CA THR A 138 -13.34 -10.84 -26.85
C THR A 138 -13.06 -12.22 -26.28
N CYS A 139 -11.78 -12.57 -26.10
CA CYS A 139 -11.42 -13.74 -25.32
C CYS A 139 -10.25 -13.42 -24.39
N GLY A 140 -10.53 -13.29 -23.10
CA GLY A 140 -9.60 -12.75 -22.09
C GLY A 140 -8.32 -13.55 -21.89
N SER A 141 -8.18 -14.76 -22.45
CA SER A 141 -6.98 -15.61 -22.34
C SER A 141 -6.89 -16.73 -23.41
N CYS A 142 -7.51 -16.58 -24.58
CA CYS A 142 -7.58 -17.68 -25.57
C CYS A 142 -6.21 -18.19 -26.04
N ASN A 143 -5.25 -17.29 -26.25
CA ASN A 143 -3.95 -17.65 -26.84
C ASN A 143 -3.12 -18.63 -26.00
N ALA A 144 -3.38 -18.73 -24.69
CA ALA A 144 -2.67 -19.65 -23.82
C ALA A 144 -3.43 -20.97 -23.58
N ARG A 145 -4.76 -21.02 -23.75
CA ARG A 145 -5.61 -22.06 -23.14
C ARG A 145 -6.53 -22.80 -24.12
N VAL A 146 -6.48 -22.41 -25.39
CA VAL A 146 -7.32 -22.94 -26.47
C VAL A 146 -6.40 -23.67 -27.45
N PHE A 147 -6.41 -25.00 -27.44
CA PHE A 147 -5.48 -25.80 -28.22
C PHE A 147 -6.17 -26.43 -29.43
N ARG A 148 -5.69 -26.08 -30.62
CA ARG A 148 -5.98 -26.87 -31.84
C ARG A 148 -5.14 -28.15 -31.82
N LEU A 149 -5.79 -29.27 -32.07
CA LEU A 149 -5.15 -30.57 -32.21
C LEU A 149 -4.58 -30.75 -33.62
N GLY A 150 -3.37 -31.29 -33.72
CA GLY A 150 -2.69 -31.62 -34.98
C GLY A 150 -2.21 -33.07 -34.96
N THR A 151 -1.93 -33.63 -36.14
CA THR A 151 -1.40 -34.99 -36.28
C THR A 151 -0.13 -35.14 -35.45
N GLY A 152 -0.06 -36.19 -34.62
CA GLY A 152 1.10 -36.43 -33.75
C GLY A 152 0.96 -35.88 -32.33
N ASN A 153 -0.12 -35.19 -31.99
CA ASN A 153 -0.40 -34.86 -30.60
C ASN A 153 -0.70 -36.13 -29.79
N PHE A 154 -0.28 -36.16 -28.52
CA PHE A 154 -0.51 -37.26 -27.59
C PHE A 154 -1.40 -36.81 -26.44
N ARG A 155 -2.22 -37.72 -25.91
CA ARG A 155 -2.88 -37.55 -24.61
C ARG A 155 -2.80 -38.82 -23.79
N SER A 156 -2.69 -38.69 -22.47
CA SER A 156 -2.71 -39.86 -21.58
C SER A 156 -4.11 -40.48 -21.57
N VAL A 157 -4.23 -41.81 -21.64
CA VAL A 157 -5.50 -42.56 -21.50
C VAL A 157 -5.69 -43.21 -20.15
N ALA A 158 -4.63 -43.37 -19.37
CA ALA A 158 -4.66 -43.88 -18.02
C ALA A 158 -3.47 -43.30 -17.22
N THR A 159 -3.48 -43.53 -15.91
CA THR A 159 -2.29 -43.44 -15.06
C THR A 159 -1.26 -44.47 -15.50
N GLY A 160 0.02 -44.09 -15.56
CA GLY A 160 1.07 -45.01 -15.99
C GLY A 160 2.43 -44.37 -16.22
N ASN A 161 3.28 -45.06 -16.95
CA ASN A 161 4.65 -44.66 -17.21
C ASN A 161 4.75 -43.89 -18.53
N TRP A 162 5.53 -42.82 -18.57
CA TRP A 162 5.74 -42.03 -19.78
C TRP A 162 6.23 -42.91 -20.93
N GLY A 163 7.16 -43.84 -20.67
CA GLY A 163 7.71 -44.73 -21.68
C GLY A 163 6.78 -45.84 -22.18
N ALA A 164 5.59 -46.02 -21.60
CA ALA A 164 4.66 -47.08 -22.00
C ALA A 164 3.67 -46.58 -23.06
N ALA A 165 3.72 -47.12 -24.28
CA ALA A 165 2.81 -46.73 -25.36
C ALA A 165 1.32 -46.86 -24.97
N GLY A 166 0.96 -47.87 -24.17
CA GLY A 166 -0.40 -48.07 -23.65
C GLY A 166 -0.91 -46.97 -22.70
N THR A 167 -0.03 -46.09 -22.20
CA THR A 167 -0.43 -44.90 -21.44
C THR A 167 -0.98 -43.80 -22.35
N TRP A 168 -0.79 -43.90 -23.67
CA TRP A 168 -1.04 -42.80 -24.60
C TRP A 168 -2.03 -43.15 -25.73
N GLN A 169 -2.77 -42.13 -26.15
CA GLN A 169 -3.43 -42.06 -27.45
C GLN A 169 -2.71 -41.02 -28.31
N ARG A 170 -2.71 -41.23 -29.63
CA ARG A 170 -2.20 -40.29 -30.63
C ARG A 170 -3.35 -39.74 -31.46
N TYR A 171 -3.32 -38.44 -31.75
CA TYR A 171 -4.31 -37.78 -32.57
C TYR A 171 -3.96 -37.92 -34.06
N ASP A 172 -4.94 -38.35 -34.85
CA ASP A 172 -4.88 -38.46 -36.30
C ASP A 172 -5.78 -37.37 -36.92
N ALA A 173 -5.16 -36.28 -37.42
CA ALA A 173 -5.93 -35.13 -37.88
C ALA A 173 -6.83 -35.41 -39.10
N PRO A 174 -6.42 -36.22 -40.11
CA PRO A 174 -7.31 -36.66 -41.19
C PRO A 174 -8.62 -37.28 -40.71
N SER A 175 -8.57 -38.23 -39.76
CA SER A 175 -9.78 -38.87 -39.23
C SER A 175 -10.45 -38.08 -38.11
N LYS A 176 -9.76 -37.06 -37.57
CA LYS A 176 -10.16 -36.30 -36.37
C LYS A 176 -10.41 -37.20 -35.15
N THR A 177 -9.75 -38.35 -35.07
CA THR A 177 -9.92 -39.32 -33.99
C THR A 177 -8.64 -39.50 -33.16
N TRP A 178 -8.82 -40.03 -31.95
CA TRP A 178 -7.73 -40.51 -31.10
C TRP A 178 -7.62 -42.02 -31.26
N SER A 179 -6.44 -42.51 -31.65
CA SER A 179 -6.13 -43.93 -31.75
C SER A 179 -5.13 -44.34 -30.67
N ALA A 180 -5.12 -45.62 -30.30
CA ALA A 180 -4.11 -46.15 -29.36
C ALA A 180 -2.70 -45.87 -29.92
N ALA A 181 -1.82 -45.33 -29.08
CA ALA A 181 -0.47 -45.03 -29.52
C ALA A 181 0.37 -46.32 -29.61
N THR A 182 1.16 -46.44 -30.67
CA THR A 182 2.17 -47.52 -30.82
C THR A 182 3.53 -47.10 -30.27
N GLU A 183 3.66 -45.86 -29.81
CA GLU A 183 4.88 -45.23 -29.32
C GLU A 183 4.55 -44.24 -28.21
N HIS A 184 5.52 -43.92 -27.35
CA HIS A 184 5.37 -42.86 -26.36
C HIS A 184 5.76 -41.49 -26.92
N PRO A 185 5.31 -40.38 -26.29
CA PRO A 185 5.73 -39.05 -26.70
C PRO A 185 7.26 -38.92 -26.68
N GLY A 186 7.82 -38.44 -27.79
CA GLY A 186 9.24 -38.20 -27.96
C GLY A 186 10.10 -39.45 -28.23
N GLN A 187 9.50 -40.59 -28.62
CA GLN A 187 10.19 -41.82 -29.03
C GLN A 187 10.74 -41.77 -30.47
N ASN A 188 10.00 -41.16 -31.41
CA ASN A 188 10.36 -41.08 -32.84
C ASN A 188 10.40 -39.63 -33.36
N VAL A 189 11.23 -39.39 -34.38
CA VAL A 189 11.67 -38.06 -34.85
C VAL A 189 10.64 -37.32 -35.73
N VAL A 190 9.61 -38.01 -36.23
CA VAL A 190 8.94 -37.58 -37.46
C VAL A 190 7.80 -36.56 -37.27
N ALA A 191 7.34 -36.28 -36.05
CA ALA A 191 6.36 -35.20 -35.81
C ALA A 191 6.38 -34.71 -34.36
N TYR A 192 6.74 -33.44 -34.18
CA TYR A 192 6.73 -32.74 -32.89
C TYR A 192 5.29 -32.41 -32.48
N GLY A 193 4.66 -33.29 -31.69
CA GLY A 193 3.31 -33.09 -31.20
C GLY A 193 3.23 -32.45 -29.81
N LYS A 194 2.05 -31.91 -29.49
CA LYS A 194 1.67 -31.51 -28.13
C LYS A 194 1.32 -32.74 -27.29
N VAL A 195 1.69 -32.75 -26.02
CA VAL A 195 1.41 -33.82 -25.06
C VAL A 195 0.48 -33.31 -23.99
N PHE A 196 -0.64 -33.99 -23.76
CA PHE A 196 -1.62 -33.65 -22.74
C PHE A 196 -1.69 -34.74 -21.67
N ILE A 197 -1.48 -34.40 -20.40
CA ILE A 197 -1.84 -35.26 -19.26
C ILE A 197 -3.27 -34.93 -18.87
N ARG A 198 -4.19 -35.89 -19.02
CA ARG A 198 -5.64 -35.69 -18.80
C ARG A 198 -5.98 -35.58 -17.31
N PRO A 199 -7.06 -34.85 -16.94
CA PRO A 199 -7.49 -34.74 -15.56
C PRO A 199 -7.61 -36.11 -14.86
N GLY A 200 -7.14 -36.17 -13.62
CA GLY A 200 -7.13 -37.39 -12.79
C GLY A 200 -6.07 -38.44 -13.15
N HIS A 201 -5.26 -38.24 -14.20
CA HIS A 201 -4.20 -39.18 -14.56
C HIS A 201 -2.88 -38.81 -13.87
N THR A 202 -2.15 -39.82 -13.40
CA THR A 202 -0.77 -39.69 -12.93
C THR A 202 0.18 -40.31 -13.95
N VAL A 203 1.07 -39.53 -14.54
CA VAL A 203 2.09 -40.04 -15.47
C VAL A 203 3.46 -39.94 -14.83
N THR A 204 4.18 -41.04 -14.75
CA THR A 204 5.54 -41.08 -14.21
C THR A 204 6.57 -41.06 -15.33
N ILE A 205 7.42 -40.03 -15.40
CA ILE A 205 8.55 -39.97 -16.31
C ILE A 205 9.58 -41.00 -15.85
N ASN A 206 9.63 -42.13 -16.55
CA ASN A 206 10.53 -43.26 -16.30
C ASN A 206 11.46 -43.53 -17.49
N VAL A 207 11.59 -42.58 -18.42
CA VAL A 207 12.46 -42.68 -19.61
C VAL A 207 13.72 -41.84 -19.40
N THR A 208 14.89 -42.45 -19.53
CA THR A 208 16.18 -41.82 -19.23
C THR A 208 16.50 -40.64 -20.14
N THR A 209 16.09 -40.69 -21.41
CA THR A 209 16.10 -39.56 -22.35
C THR A 209 15.06 -39.77 -23.45
N SER A 210 14.20 -38.78 -23.71
CA SER A 210 13.45 -38.72 -24.96
C SER A 210 14.42 -38.46 -26.12
N THR A 211 14.38 -39.29 -27.16
CA THR A 211 15.26 -39.20 -28.35
C THR A 211 14.90 -38.00 -29.23
N SER A 212 13.65 -37.54 -29.16
CA SER A 212 13.12 -36.41 -29.93
C SER A 212 12.37 -35.44 -29.03
N PRO A 213 12.72 -34.15 -29.01
CA PRO A 213 12.09 -33.19 -28.13
C PRO A 213 10.59 -33.07 -28.44
N ILE A 214 9.74 -32.96 -27.42
CA ILE A 214 8.31 -32.64 -27.62
C ILE A 214 8.12 -31.12 -27.81
N ASP A 215 7.06 -30.73 -28.51
CA ASP A 215 6.77 -29.32 -28.76
C ASP A 215 6.18 -28.65 -27.51
N THR A 216 4.99 -29.10 -27.07
CA THR A 216 4.29 -28.56 -25.90
C THR A 216 3.90 -29.67 -24.93
N LEU A 217 4.09 -29.45 -23.64
CA LEU A 217 3.58 -30.30 -22.55
C LEU A 217 2.51 -29.56 -21.77
N VAL A 218 1.31 -30.11 -21.70
CA VAL A 218 0.19 -29.58 -20.94
C VAL A 218 -0.18 -30.58 -19.85
N ILE A 219 0.01 -30.20 -18.59
CA ILE A 219 -0.47 -30.96 -17.44
C ILE A 219 -1.82 -30.35 -17.07
N GLN A 220 -2.93 -31.06 -17.29
CA GLN A 220 -4.26 -30.51 -17.02
C GLN A 220 -4.57 -30.52 -15.51
N ASN A 221 -5.64 -29.83 -15.09
CA ASN A 221 -6.07 -29.85 -13.69
C ASN A 221 -6.25 -31.27 -13.16
N THR A 222 -5.92 -31.47 -11.88
CA THR A 222 -6.00 -32.75 -11.16
C THR A 222 -5.14 -33.89 -11.72
N SER A 223 -4.44 -33.66 -12.84
CA SER A 223 -3.40 -34.55 -13.32
C SER A 223 -2.15 -34.43 -12.45
N THR A 224 -1.37 -35.51 -12.37
CA THR A 224 -0.05 -35.49 -11.78
C THR A 224 0.98 -35.92 -12.82
N LEU A 225 2.07 -35.17 -12.96
CA LEU A 225 3.26 -35.64 -13.67
C LEU A 225 4.36 -35.83 -12.64
N THR A 226 4.83 -37.06 -12.47
CA THR A 226 5.86 -37.42 -11.49
C THR A 226 7.17 -37.70 -12.22
N SER A 227 8.31 -37.19 -11.74
CA SER A 227 9.63 -37.59 -12.29
C SER A 227 10.37 -38.52 -11.34
N THR A 228 10.91 -39.64 -11.82
CA THR A 228 11.75 -40.56 -11.03
C THR A 228 13.24 -40.37 -11.36
N CYS A 229 13.73 -39.12 -11.34
CA CYS A 229 15.09 -38.72 -11.78
C CYS A 229 15.35 -38.90 -13.29
N SER A 230 14.28 -38.97 -14.09
CA SER A 230 14.30 -39.08 -15.55
C SER A 230 13.71 -37.82 -16.18
N ARG A 231 14.26 -37.37 -17.33
CA ARG A 231 13.86 -36.10 -17.98
C ARG A 231 13.26 -36.32 -19.37
N VAL A 232 12.20 -35.56 -19.66
CA VAL A 232 11.68 -35.37 -21.02
C VAL A 232 12.27 -34.08 -21.58
N ALA A 233 12.93 -34.15 -22.74
CA ALA A 233 13.43 -32.96 -23.42
C ALA A 233 12.27 -32.20 -24.08
N ILE A 234 12.17 -30.90 -23.80
CA ILE A 234 11.13 -30.01 -24.35
C ILE A 234 11.85 -28.91 -25.14
N ARG A 235 11.43 -28.70 -26.39
CA ARG A 235 12.19 -27.91 -27.37
C ARG A 235 12.20 -26.40 -27.07
N SER A 236 11.20 -25.89 -26.35
CA SER A 236 11.07 -24.47 -26.02
C SER A 236 10.58 -24.28 -24.58
N ALA A 237 11.04 -23.22 -23.91
CA ALA A 237 10.57 -22.85 -22.56
C ALA A 237 9.12 -22.36 -22.55
N THR A 238 8.61 -21.87 -23.69
CA THR A 238 7.27 -21.27 -23.79
C THR A 238 6.13 -22.30 -23.84
N THR A 239 6.43 -23.59 -23.72
CA THR A 239 5.51 -24.67 -24.10
C THR A 239 5.25 -25.71 -23.00
N VAL A 240 5.68 -25.46 -21.76
CA VAL A 240 5.17 -26.21 -20.59
C VAL A 240 4.05 -25.42 -19.93
N GLN A 241 2.85 -25.98 -19.97
CA GLN A 241 1.70 -25.40 -19.30
C GLN A 241 1.24 -26.34 -18.20
N ASN A 242 1.58 -26.00 -16.96
CA ASN A 242 1.20 -26.78 -15.80
C ASN A 242 -0.04 -26.20 -15.13
N TYR A 243 -1.14 -26.93 -15.22
CA TYR A 243 -2.40 -26.67 -14.51
C TYR A 243 -2.70 -27.75 -13.46
N GLY A 244 -1.88 -28.81 -13.38
CA GLY A 244 -2.02 -29.89 -12.41
C GLY A 244 -0.88 -29.92 -11.39
N THR A 245 -0.64 -31.10 -10.83
CA THR A 245 0.46 -31.34 -9.91
C THR A 245 1.68 -31.81 -10.70
N PHE A 246 2.83 -31.19 -10.46
CA PHE A 246 4.10 -31.71 -10.94
C PHE A 246 4.91 -32.12 -9.72
N THR A 247 5.01 -33.43 -9.49
CA THR A 247 5.65 -33.99 -8.30
C THR A 247 7.06 -34.42 -8.66
N GLU A 248 8.05 -33.68 -8.16
CA GLU A 248 9.44 -34.06 -8.25
C GLU A 248 9.96 -34.45 -6.87
N PRO A 249 10.72 -35.56 -6.75
CA PRO A 249 11.29 -35.98 -5.48
C PRO A 249 12.39 -35.03 -4.97
N SER A 250 12.92 -34.13 -5.82
CA SER A 250 13.75 -32.98 -5.44
C SER A 250 14.03 -32.11 -6.68
N SER A 251 14.02 -30.79 -6.47
CA SER A 251 14.10 -29.68 -7.44
C SER A 251 14.59 -29.92 -8.89
N LYS A 252 13.71 -29.54 -9.82
CA LYS A 252 13.89 -29.09 -11.23
C LYS A 252 14.31 -30.16 -12.25
N ALA A 253 13.38 -31.02 -12.66
CA ALA A 253 13.53 -32.01 -13.75
C ALA A 253 13.13 -31.50 -15.16
N THR A 254 12.78 -30.23 -15.36
CA THR A 254 12.67 -29.65 -16.71
C THR A 254 13.89 -28.79 -17.04
N MET A 255 14.68 -29.21 -18.03
CA MET A 255 15.74 -28.39 -18.63
C MET A 255 15.33 -28.08 -20.06
N VAL A 256 15.11 -26.80 -20.30
CA VAL A 256 14.93 -26.28 -21.64
C VAL A 256 16.31 -26.17 -22.24
N LEU A 257 16.55 -26.85 -23.35
CA LEU A 257 17.79 -26.69 -24.10
C LEU A 257 17.81 -25.29 -24.73
N GLN A 258 18.83 -24.51 -24.39
CA GLN A 258 19.07 -23.20 -24.96
C GLN A 258 20.24 -23.27 -25.95
N ASN A 259 20.23 -22.41 -26.97
CA ASN A 259 21.37 -22.27 -27.85
C ASN A 259 22.62 -21.96 -27.01
N GLY A 260 23.64 -22.81 -27.13
CA GLY A 260 24.88 -22.77 -26.37
C GLY A 260 24.97 -23.74 -25.19
N ASP A 261 23.89 -24.41 -24.77
CA ASP A 261 23.99 -25.42 -23.70
C ASP A 261 25.03 -26.50 -24.06
N TYR A 262 25.74 -27.01 -23.06
CA TYR A 262 26.76 -28.06 -23.22
C TYR A 262 26.24 -29.41 -22.76
N ARG A 263 26.68 -30.49 -23.41
CA ARG A 263 26.61 -31.85 -22.86
C ARG A 263 27.88 -32.64 -23.14
N SER A 264 28.20 -33.60 -22.29
CA SER A 264 29.38 -34.42 -22.49
C SER A 264 29.18 -35.42 -23.65
N VAL A 265 30.19 -35.64 -24.48
CA VAL A 265 30.22 -36.65 -25.56
C VAL A 265 30.96 -37.92 -25.18
N GLY A 266 31.76 -37.88 -24.12
CA GLY A 266 32.44 -39.03 -23.52
C GLY A 266 32.98 -38.71 -22.11
N THR A 267 33.71 -39.66 -21.54
CA THR A 267 34.49 -39.50 -20.30
C THR A 267 35.74 -38.66 -20.57
N GLY A 268 36.10 -37.74 -19.67
CA GLY A 268 37.30 -36.90 -19.84
C GLY A 268 37.37 -35.72 -18.86
N ASN A 269 38.29 -34.79 -19.13
CA ASN A 269 38.50 -33.62 -18.28
C ASN A 269 37.53 -32.49 -18.67
N TRP A 270 37.07 -31.71 -17.68
CA TRP A 270 36.14 -30.60 -17.90
C TRP A 270 36.67 -29.59 -18.91
N THR A 271 37.97 -29.33 -18.91
CA THR A 271 38.63 -28.34 -19.77
C THR A 271 38.93 -28.84 -21.19
N ALA A 272 38.72 -30.13 -21.49
CA ALA A 272 38.93 -30.67 -22.83
C ALA A 272 37.68 -30.46 -23.70
N SER A 273 37.78 -29.66 -24.77
CA SER A 273 36.66 -29.42 -25.69
C SER A 273 36.12 -30.71 -26.34
N ALA A 274 36.99 -31.70 -26.55
CA ALA A 274 36.61 -33.04 -27.03
C ALA A 274 35.70 -33.82 -26.06
N THR A 275 35.58 -33.40 -24.80
CA THR A 275 34.63 -33.96 -23.83
C THR A 275 33.21 -33.43 -24.05
N TRP A 276 33.03 -32.35 -24.84
CA TRP A 276 31.77 -31.63 -24.94
C TRP A 276 31.22 -31.52 -26.37
N GLU A 277 29.90 -31.34 -26.46
CA GLU A 277 29.20 -30.80 -27.63
C GLU A 277 28.26 -29.67 -27.16
N THR A 278 28.01 -28.69 -28.03
CA THR A 278 27.11 -27.56 -27.77
C THR A 278 25.83 -27.65 -28.59
N TYR A 279 24.70 -27.28 -27.99
CA TYR A 279 23.41 -27.22 -28.67
C TYR A 279 23.29 -25.94 -29.48
N ASN A 280 23.14 -26.03 -30.81
CA ASN A 280 23.08 -24.85 -31.68
C ASN A 280 21.64 -24.32 -31.90
N GLY A 281 20.69 -24.71 -31.04
CA GLY A 281 19.26 -24.42 -31.19
C GLY A 281 18.48 -25.44 -32.04
N THR A 282 19.17 -26.30 -32.80
CA THR A 282 18.52 -27.35 -33.61
C THR A 282 19.10 -28.74 -33.36
N ALA A 283 20.41 -28.84 -33.23
CA ALA A 283 21.17 -30.06 -33.04
C ALA A 283 22.33 -29.86 -32.06
N TRP A 284 22.88 -30.96 -31.57
CA TRP A 284 24.13 -30.95 -30.84
C TRP A 284 25.29 -31.06 -31.84
N THR A 285 26.31 -30.23 -31.64
CA THR A 285 27.47 -30.10 -32.54
C THR A 285 28.76 -30.09 -31.73
N ALA A 286 29.82 -30.69 -32.28
CA ALA A 286 31.14 -30.66 -31.65
C ALA A 286 31.56 -29.21 -31.39
N THR A 287 32.06 -28.93 -30.19
CA THR A 287 32.49 -27.59 -29.77
C THR A 287 34.00 -27.50 -29.71
N THR A 288 34.55 -26.33 -29.99
CA THR A 288 35.98 -26.02 -29.77
C THR A 288 36.24 -25.47 -28.37
N THR A 289 35.19 -25.27 -27.57
CA THR A 289 35.26 -24.67 -26.23
C THR A 289 34.70 -25.56 -25.16
N TYR A 290 35.08 -25.33 -23.89
CA TYR A 290 34.52 -26.04 -22.74
C TYR A 290 33.55 -25.16 -21.92
N PRO A 291 32.68 -25.75 -21.08
CA PRO A 291 31.78 -24.97 -20.24
C PRO A 291 32.51 -24.01 -19.30
N GLY A 292 32.19 -22.72 -19.38
CA GLY A 292 32.85 -21.67 -18.60
C GLY A 292 34.11 -21.07 -19.23
N GLN A 293 34.53 -21.50 -20.43
CA GLN A 293 35.73 -20.93 -21.10
C GLN A 293 35.54 -19.48 -21.57
N ASN A 294 34.36 -19.12 -22.09
CA ASN A 294 34.12 -17.80 -22.68
C ASN A 294 33.16 -16.94 -21.85
N VAL A 295 33.46 -15.64 -21.74
CA VAL A 295 32.72 -14.65 -20.92
C VAL A 295 31.35 -14.28 -21.50
N SER A 296 31.11 -14.50 -22.80
CA SER A 296 29.91 -14.03 -23.49
C SER A 296 28.71 -14.98 -23.39
N ILE A 297 28.83 -16.08 -22.65
CA ILE A 297 27.87 -17.20 -22.68
C ILE A 297 27.42 -17.67 -21.30
N ASN A 298 27.34 -16.74 -20.34
CA ASN A 298 27.09 -16.96 -18.90
C ASN A 298 25.67 -17.47 -18.54
N ASN A 299 24.99 -18.17 -19.44
CA ASN A 299 23.63 -18.67 -19.25
C ASN A 299 23.43 -20.10 -19.79
N GLN A 300 24.50 -20.88 -19.89
CA GLN A 300 24.47 -22.23 -20.46
C GLN A 300 24.38 -23.31 -19.37
N ASN A 301 23.48 -24.26 -19.59
CA ASN A 301 23.40 -25.48 -18.78
C ASN A 301 24.51 -26.45 -19.22
N VAL A 302 25.01 -27.25 -18.28
CA VAL A 302 25.99 -28.31 -18.53
C VAL A 302 25.38 -29.66 -18.16
N ILE A 303 25.43 -30.62 -19.09
CA ILE A 303 24.81 -31.93 -18.94
C ILE A 303 25.88 -33.01 -19.02
N ILE A 304 26.07 -33.78 -17.96
CA ILE A 304 26.93 -34.96 -17.97
C ILE A 304 26.06 -36.16 -18.28
N ARG A 305 26.24 -36.77 -19.46
CA ARG A 305 25.40 -37.90 -19.91
C ARG A 305 25.68 -39.18 -19.12
N ASN A 306 24.71 -40.08 -19.07
CA ASN A 306 24.83 -41.40 -18.45
C ASN A 306 26.10 -42.11 -18.92
N THR A 307 26.76 -42.86 -18.03
CA THR A 307 28.02 -43.59 -18.21
C THR A 307 29.28 -42.72 -18.37
N HIS A 308 29.14 -41.39 -18.51
CA HIS A 308 30.29 -40.52 -18.62
C HIS A 308 30.82 -40.15 -17.24
N THR A 309 32.14 -40.12 -17.10
CA THR A 309 32.83 -39.54 -15.95
C THR A 309 33.54 -38.27 -16.41
N VAL A 310 33.18 -37.12 -15.83
CA VAL A 310 33.86 -35.84 -16.10
C VAL A 310 34.65 -35.43 -14.86
N THR A 311 35.92 -35.13 -15.04
CA THR A 311 36.81 -34.69 -13.95
C THR A 311 37.13 -33.21 -14.08
N VAL A 312 36.93 -32.45 -13.01
CA VAL A 312 37.30 -31.02 -12.91
C VAL A 312 38.67 -30.95 -12.26
N ASP A 313 39.72 -30.93 -13.07
CA ASP A 313 41.11 -31.09 -12.67
C ASP A 313 41.87 -29.77 -12.43
N ALA A 314 41.34 -28.62 -12.84
CA ALA A 314 42.01 -27.32 -12.71
C ALA A 314 41.06 -26.15 -12.39
N HIS A 315 41.59 -25.12 -11.72
CA HIS A 315 40.94 -23.84 -11.36
C HIS A 315 40.55 -22.94 -12.57
N THR A 316 40.41 -23.48 -13.78
CA THR A 316 40.25 -22.67 -15.00
C THR A 316 38.81 -22.59 -15.51
N VAL A 317 37.80 -22.91 -14.70
CA VAL A 317 36.43 -22.50 -15.02
C VAL A 317 36.32 -20.99 -14.74
N THR A 318 36.83 -20.18 -15.66
CA THR A 318 37.00 -18.73 -15.49
C THR A 318 35.67 -17.98 -15.52
N ASN A 319 34.63 -18.58 -16.10
CA ASN A 319 33.30 -18.00 -16.19
C ASN A 319 32.25 -18.92 -15.60
N THR A 320 31.23 -18.30 -15.00
CA THR A 320 30.13 -18.98 -14.34
C THR A 320 29.26 -19.78 -15.33
N VAL A 321 28.92 -21.01 -14.97
CA VAL A 321 27.90 -21.82 -15.66
C VAL A 321 26.53 -21.67 -14.99
N LYS A 322 25.43 -21.80 -15.75
CA LYS A 322 24.05 -21.58 -15.24
C LYS A 322 23.51 -22.76 -14.44
N GLY A 323 24.06 -23.95 -14.63
CA GLY A 323 23.57 -25.17 -14.00
C GLY A 323 24.36 -26.37 -14.45
N ILE A 324 24.57 -27.31 -13.54
CA ILE A 324 25.22 -28.59 -13.83
C ILE A 324 24.20 -29.70 -13.56
N PHE A 325 24.00 -30.55 -14.54
CA PHE A 325 23.16 -31.74 -14.46
C PHE A 325 24.02 -32.98 -14.62
N VAL A 326 23.97 -33.86 -13.62
CA VAL A 326 24.68 -35.15 -13.66
C VAL A 326 23.63 -36.23 -13.88
N ALA A 327 23.59 -36.84 -15.07
CA ALA A 327 22.61 -37.87 -15.37
C ALA A 327 22.79 -39.11 -14.49
N VAL A 328 21.74 -39.92 -14.34
CA VAL A 328 21.84 -41.24 -13.69
C VAL A 328 22.94 -42.06 -14.37
N GLY A 329 23.84 -42.64 -13.57
CA GLY A 329 25.00 -43.42 -14.04
C GLY A 329 26.18 -42.58 -14.56
N ALA A 330 26.07 -41.25 -14.55
CA ALA A 330 27.20 -40.35 -14.79
C ALA A 330 27.97 -40.05 -13.49
N THR A 331 29.23 -39.65 -13.61
CA THR A 331 30.06 -39.21 -12.48
C THR A 331 30.67 -37.83 -12.75
N LEU A 332 30.56 -36.91 -11.79
CA LEU A 332 31.33 -35.66 -11.76
C LEU A 332 32.36 -35.73 -10.64
N ASN A 333 33.63 -35.85 -10.99
CA ASN A 333 34.73 -35.81 -10.04
C ASN A 333 35.25 -34.38 -9.93
N VAL A 334 35.26 -33.83 -8.72
CA VAL A 334 35.71 -32.46 -8.48
C VAL A 334 36.95 -32.53 -7.59
N SER A 335 38.14 -32.37 -8.18
CA SER A 335 39.40 -32.43 -7.42
C SER A 335 39.89 -31.07 -6.94
N ASN A 336 39.28 -29.97 -7.41
CA ASN A 336 39.49 -28.60 -6.97
C ASN A 336 38.13 -27.88 -6.80
N PRO A 337 38.00 -26.86 -5.92
CA PRO A 337 36.74 -26.15 -5.74
C PRO A 337 36.17 -25.63 -7.05
N LEU A 338 34.99 -26.12 -7.42
CA LEU A 338 34.21 -25.60 -8.54
C LEU A 338 33.22 -24.57 -8.01
N GLU A 339 33.48 -23.29 -8.25
CA GLU A 339 32.57 -22.22 -7.89
C GLU A 339 31.39 -22.19 -8.87
N VAL A 340 30.20 -22.48 -8.36
CA VAL A 340 28.94 -22.45 -9.11
C VAL A 340 28.04 -21.39 -8.44
N PRO A 341 27.55 -20.36 -9.15
CA PRO A 341 26.70 -19.33 -8.55
C PRO A 341 25.46 -19.91 -7.86
N ASP A 342 25.03 -19.28 -6.77
CA ASP A 342 23.94 -19.69 -5.84
C ASP A 342 22.58 -19.96 -6.53
N ASN A 343 22.41 -19.56 -7.80
CA ASN A 343 21.18 -19.75 -8.57
C ASN A 343 21.12 -21.12 -9.28
N SER A 344 22.20 -21.91 -9.18
CA SER A 344 22.51 -23.04 -10.05
C SER A 344 22.91 -24.31 -9.30
N LEU A 345 22.10 -24.70 -8.31
CA LEU A 345 22.29 -25.96 -7.59
C LEU A 345 22.47 -27.11 -8.59
N PRO A 346 23.53 -27.94 -8.44
CA PRO A 346 23.71 -29.12 -9.25
C PRO A 346 22.49 -30.03 -9.08
N VAL A 347 21.78 -30.33 -10.17
CA VAL A 347 20.75 -31.36 -10.14
C VAL A 347 21.47 -32.68 -10.31
N ASN A 348 21.74 -33.35 -9.18
CA ASN A 348 22.50 -34.57 -9.16
C ASN A 348 21.58 -35.80 -9.25
N CYS A 349 21.56 -36.46 -10.40
CA CYS A 349 20.98 -37.79 -10.55
C CYS A 349 22.04 -38.90 -10.63
N GLY A 350 23.34 -38.54 -10.69
CA GLY A 350 24.48 -39.46 -10.74
C GLY A 350 25.37 -39.37 -9.51
N THR A 351 26.65 -39.68 -9.66
CA THR A 351 27.64 -39.62 -8.58
C THR A 351 28.41 -38.31 -8.66
N ILE A 352 28.49 -37.55 -7.56
CA ILE A 352 29.48 -36.48 -7.41
C ILE A 352 30.55 -37.00 -6.46
N GLY A 353 31.76 -37.25 -6.96
CA GLY A 353 32.86 -37.79 -6.16
C GLY A 353 33.53 -36.71 -5.29
N THR A 354 33.82 -37.02 -4.02
CA THR A 354 34.65 -36.20 -3.11
C THR A 354 35.95 -36.94 -2.75
N PRO A 355 37.13 -36.27 -2.62
CA PRO A 355 37.37 -35.26 -1.59
C PRO A 355 38.12 -33.99 -2.06
N GLY A 356 37.52 -32.83 -1.82
CA GLY A 356 38.08 -31.51 -2.08
C GLY A 356 36.98 -30.49 -2.32
N ASN A 357 36.39 -29.96 -1.24
CA ASN A 357 35.41 -28.85 -1.18
C ASN A 357 34.76 -28.45 -2.52
N LEU A 358 33.58 -29.02 -2.83
CA LEU A 358 32.61 -28.29 -3.66
C LEU A 358 32.16 -27.07 -2.85
N GLN A 359 32.96 -26.00 -2.89
CA GLN A 359 32.76 -24.82 -2.07
C GLN A 359 31.75 -23.91 -2.76
N ILE A 360 30.47 -24.07 -2.39
CA ILE A 360 29.46 -23.05 -2.66
C ILE A 360 29.85 -21.86 -1.78
N LEU A 361 30.49 -20.84 -2.35
CA LEU A 361 30.95 -19.66 -1.61
C LEU A 361 29.78 -18.97 -0.89
N GLY A 362 29.77 -19.05 0.45
CA GLY A 362 28.76 -18.39 1.27
C GLY A 362 28.80 -18.63 2.79
N ALA A 363 29.95 -18.44 3.43
CA ALA A 363 30.18 -18.02 4.83
C ALA A 363 29.68 -18.84 6.06
N SER A 364 30.64 -19.04 6.97
CA SER A 364 30.64 -19.18 8.46
C SER A 364 29.52 -19.95 9.19
N SER A 365 29.98 -20.81 10.09
CA SER A 365 29.28 -21.86 10.83
C SER A 365 28.18 -21.47 11.84
N ASP A 366 27.66 -20.24 11.90
CA ASP A 366 26.72 -19.84 12.96
C ASP A 366 25.49 -19.05 12.46
N GLY A 367 24.30 -19.67 12.50
CA GLY A 367 23.02 -18.98 12.71
C GLY A 367 22.46 -18.07 11.59
N LEU A 368 23.00 -18.10 10.37
CA LEU A 368 22.57 -17.19 9.31
C LEU A 368 21.14 -17.49 8.82
N ILE A 369 20.25 -16.49 8.78
CA ILE A 369 18.90 -16.58 8.20
C ILE A 369 18.83 -15.67 6.96
N ARG A 370 18.29 -16.16 5.83
CA ARG A 370 18.17 -15.36 4.60
C ARG A 370 16.77 -15.37 4.00
N SER A 371 16.39 -14.27 3.35
CA SER A 371 15.18 -14.21 2.53
C SER A 371 15.40 -14.92 1.18
N LYS A 372 14.66 -15.99 0.88
CA LYS A 372 14.75 -16.77 -0.38
C LYS A 372 13.90 -16.22 -1.52
N MET A 373 12.91 -15.39 -1.21
CA MET A 373 12.01 -14.76 -2.18
C MET A 373 11.41 -13.47 -1.60
N ASN A 374 10.65 -12.73 -2.41
CA ASN A 374 9.90 -11.58 -1.93
C ASN A 374 8.76 -12.03 -1.01
N GLY A 375 8.43 -11.21 -0.01
CA GLY A 375 7.21 -11.39 0.78
C GLY A 375 7.25 -10.74 2.14
N GLU A 376 6.36 -11.19 3.00
CA GLU A 376 6.15 -10.67 4.35
C GLU A 376 7.15 -11.28 5.35
N TRP A 377 7.65 -10.47 6.28
CA TRP A 377 8.61 -10.92 7.29
C TRP A 377 8.04 -12.07 8.13
N SER A 378 6.74 -12.08 8.43
CA SER A 378 6.09 -13.17 9.16
C SER A 378 5.89 -14.44 8.35
N ASP A 379 6.11 -14.43 7.03
CA ASP A 379 5.94 -15.63 6.21
C ASP A 379 7.17 -16.53 6.34
N ALA A 380 7.09 -17.57 7.15
CA ALA A 380 8.16 -18.57 7.29
C ALA A 380 8.59 -19.14 5.92
N ALA A 381 7.70 -19.17 4.92
CA ALA A 381 8.04 -19.64 3.59
C ALA A 381 9.08 -18.76 2.90
N ILE A 382 9.23 -17.47 3.25
CA ILE A 382 10.24 -16.62 2.62
C ILE A 382 11.64 -16.77 3.23
N TRP A 383 11.78 -17.49 4.36
CA TRP A 383 13.04 -17.60 5.08
C TRP A 383 13.71 -18.96 4.91
N GLN A 384 15.03 -18.95 4.96
CA GLN A 384 15.85 -20.15 5.10
C GLN A 384 16.83 -19.93 6.24
N THR A 385 17.03 -20.95 7.07
CA THR A 385 18.08 -20.98 8.09
C THR A 385 19.24 -21.82 7.57
N TYR A 386 20.46 -21.35 7.80
CA TYR A 386 21.65 -22.11 7.47
C TYR A 386 21.87 -23.22 8.50
N ASP A 387 21.72 -24.46 8.08
CA ASP A 387 22.00 -25.65 8.88
C ASP A 387 23.47 -26.03 8.70
N ALA A 388 24.32 -25.51 9.60
CA ALA A 388 25.77 -25.66 9.51
C ALA A 388 26.25 -27.13 9.41
N PRO A 389 25.69 -28.11 10.16
CA PRO A 389 26.00 -29.53 9.98
C PRO A 389 25.75 -30.07 8.55
N SER A 390 24.70 -29.62 7.87
CA SER A 390 24.38 -30.09 6.52
C SER A 390 24.96 -29.20 5.41
N GLY A 391 25.48 -28.03 5.76
CA GLY A 391 25.92 -27.01 4.81
C GLY A 391 24.80 -26.44 3.94
N ASN A 392 23.53 -26.75 4.26
CA ASN A 392 22.38 -26.42 3.44
C ASN A 392 21.53 -25.30 4.06
N TRP A 393 20.84 -24.60 3.17
CA TRP A 393 19.74 -23.71 3.54
C TRP A 393 18.45 -24.52 3.66
N VAL A 394 18.06 -24.82 4.89
CA VAL A 394 16.79 -25.49 5.17
C VAL A 394 15.67 -24.46 5.32
N SER A 395 14.41 -24.88 5.14
CA SER A 395 13.27 -24.00 5.45
C SER A 395 13.39 -23.59 6.92
N GLY A 396 13.51 -22.30 7.16
CA GLY A 396 13.58 -21.74 8.51
C GLY A 396 12.22 -21.21 8.92
N GLY A 397 11.95 -21.16 10.23
CA GLY A 397 10.95 -20.22 10.74
C GLY A 397 11.37 -18.78 10.40
N TYR A 398 10.43 -17.85 10.39
CA TYR A 398 10.83 -16.46 10.21
C TYR A 398 11.68 -15.97 11.40
N PRO A 399 12.55 -14.97 11.21
CA PRO A 399 13.36 -14.43 12.30
C PRO A 399 12.45 -13.91 13.43
N GLY A 400 12.39 -14.66 14.54
CA GLY A 400 11.63 -14.31 15.74
C GLY A 400 10.57 -15.31 16.21
N GLU A 401 10.22 -16.36 15.46
CA GLU A 401 9.08 -17.24 15.81
C GLU A 401 9.38 -18.29 16.90
N SER A 402 10.59 -18.84 16.99
CA SER A 402 11.02 -19.76 18.06
C SER A 402 12.49 -20.17 17.90
N ALA A 403 13.30 -19.99 18.96
CA ALA A 403 14.73 -20.38 19.14
C ALA A 403 15.82 -19.42 18.62
N PRO A 404 17.04 -19.51 19.19
CA PRO A 404 17.44 -19.28 20.56
C PRO A 404 18.11 -17.90 20.70
N THR A 405 18.14 -17.39 21.92
CA THR A 405 18.92 -16.22 22.32
C THR A 405 20.37 -16.33 21.79
N SER A 406 20.82 -15.37 20.96
CA SER A 406 22.21 -14.90 20.81
C SER A 406 23.01 -15.11 19.51
N THR A 407 22.53 -15.67 18.38
CA THR A 407 23.44 -15.87 17.21
C THR A 407 22.96 -15.48 15.81
N SER A 408 21.69 -15.15 15.55
CA SER A 408 21.23 -15.04 14.15
C SER A 408 21.51 -13.70 13.47
N GLU A 409 22.38 -13.70 12.46
CA GLU A 409 22.48 -12.63 11.45
C GLU A 409 21.38 -12.84 10.38
N VAL A 410 20.64 -11.78 10.06
CA VAL A 410 19.60 -11.83 9.02
C VAL A 410 20.07 -11.13 7.76
N LEU A 411 20.01 -11.85 6.63
CA LEU A 411 20.38 -11.35 5.30
C LEU A 411 19.14 -11.20 4.40
N VAL A 412 18.78 -9.96 4.10
CA VAL A 412 17.70 -9.61 3.17
C VAL A 412 18.26 -9.47 1.76
N ARG A 413 17.97 -10.43 0.88
CA ARG A 413 18.41 -10.47 -0.53
C ARG A 413 17.33 -10.07 -1.53
N HIS A 414 16.08 -10.10 -1.09
CA HIS A 414 14.88 -9.87 -1.89
C HIS A 414 14.04 -8.74 -1.28
N ASN A 415 12.89 -8.43 -1.85
CA ASN A 415 11.97 -7.43 -1.30
C ASN A 415 11.22 -8.03 -0.12
N VAL A 416 11.56 -7.59 1.09
CA VAL A 416 10.93 -8.06 2.33
C VAL A 416 10.17 -6.91 2.98
N LEU A 417 8.89 -7.14 3.26
CA LEU A 417 8.03 -6.25 4.02
C LEU A 417 7.98 -6.69 5.48
N VAL A 418 8.45 -5.86 6.41
CA VAL A 418 8.30 -6.06 7.85
C VAL A 418 6.85 -5.75 8.24
N ASN A 419 5.98 -6.76 8.12
CA ASN A 419 4.52 -6.67 8.32
C ASN A 419 4.08 -7.04 9.74
N THR A 420 4.93 -7.72 10.50
CA THR A 420 4.77 -7.92 11.94
C THR A 420 5.93 -7.28 12.66
N THR A 421 5.71 -6.81 13.89
CA THR A 421 6.81 -6.50 14.81
C THR A 421 7.47 -7.83 15.18
N PRO A 422 8.73 -8.08 14.75
CA PRO A 422 9.41 -9.31 15.14
C PRO A 422 9.52 -9.34 16.67
N PHE A 423 9.11 -10.46 17.27
CA PHE A 423 8.92 -10.55 18.73
C PHE A 423 10.20 -10.39 19.57
N ASP A 424 11.39 -10.33 18.95
CA ASP A 424 12.68 -10.13 19.63
C ASP A 424 13.76 -9.45 18.76
N ASP A 425 14.78 -8.91 19.44
CA ASP A 425 15.92 -8.21 18.81
C ASP A 425 16.82 -9.17 18.02
N LEU A 426 17.19 -8.76 16.81
CA LEU A 426 18.15 -9.48 15.97
C LEU A 426 19.56 -9.15 16.43
N ASN A 427 20.53 -10.03 16.21
CA ASN A 427 21.92 -9.65 16.42
C ASN A 427 22.37 -8.65 15.37
N LYS A 428 22.21 -9.02 14.10
CA LYS A 428 22.76 -8.28 12.97
C LYS A 428 21.82 -8.35 11.78
N LEU A 429 21.73 -7.25 11.04
CA LEU A 429 20.94 -7.15 9.81
C LEU A 429 21.84 -6.71 8.66
N ARG A 430 21.78 -7.44 7.55
CA ARG A 430 22.33 -7.01 6.27
C ARG A 430 21.24 -6.98 5.21
N VAL A 431 21.15 -5.88 4.48
CA VAL A 431 20.34 -5.79 3.25
C VAL A 431 21.30 -5.80 2.08
N ALA A 432 21.29 -6.87 1.29
CA ALA A 432 22.17 -7.01 0.12
C ALA A 432 21.80 -5.98 -0.96
N ALA A 433 22.72 -5.71 -1.89
CA ALA A 433 22.51 -4.75 -2.98
C ALA A 433 21.24 -5.02 -3.83
N SER A 434 20.82 -6.28 -3.93
CA SER A 434 19.60 -6.70 -4.63
C SER A 434 18.33 -6.64 -3.78
N GLY A 435 18.46 -6.47 -2.46
CA GLY A 435 17.35 -6.52 -1.52
C GLY A 435 16.71 -5.14 -1.29
N THR A 436 15.41 -5.16 -1.01
CA THR A 436 14.70 -3.99 -0.47
C THR A 436 14.07 -4.38 0.86
N LEU A 437 14.28 -3.59 1.90
CA LEU A 437 13.60 -3.75 3.18
C LEU A 437 12.60 -2.60 3.37
N THR A 438 11.33 -2.91 3.45
CA THR A 438 10.25 -1.95 3.75
C THR A 438 9.54 -2.34 5.03
N PHE A 439 8.85 -1.40 5.66
CA PHE A 439 8.13 -1.64 6.91
C PHE A 439 6.67 -1.26 6.76
N ASP A 440 5.77 -2.09 7.29
CA ASP A 440 4.40 -1.63 7.47
C ASP A 440 4.36 -0.49 8.50
N PRO A 441 3.39 0.44 8.38
CA PRO A 441 3.19 1.50 9.35
C PRO A 441 3.07 0.93 10.75
N GLY A 442 4.08 1.22 11.57
CA GLY A 442 4.10 0.85 12.98
C GLY A 442 5.12 -0.21 13.38
N ASN A 443 5.69 -0.90 12.41
CA ASN A 443 6.69 -1.92 12.68
C ASN A 443 8.10 -1.32 12.79
N ILE A 444 8.91 -1.90 13.66
CA ILE A 444 10.30 -1.52 13.92
C ILE A 444 11.14 -2.78 14.05
N LEU A 445 12.46 -2.63 13.95
CA LEU A 445 13.42 -3.71 14.10
C LEU A 445 14.57 -3.27 15.01
N ARG A 446 14.93 -4.11 15.98
CA ARG A 446 15.99 -3.85 16.97
C ARG A 446 17.20 -4.73 16.69
N LEU A 447 18.40 -4.14 16.76
CA LEU A 447 19.68 -4.81 16.53
C LEU A 447 20.53 -4.80 17.79
N ARG A 448 21.09 -5.95 18.18
CA ARG A 448 22.00 -6.07 19.33
C ARG A 448 23.44 -5.74 18.98
N GLU A 449 23.83 -5.88 17.71
CA GLU A 449 25.21 -5.76 17.25
C GLU A 449 25.38 -4.76 16.11
N GLY A 450 25.91 -3.58 16.44
CA GLY A 450 26.34 -2.59 15.46
C GLY A 450 25.21 -2.07 14.56
N PRO A 451 25.53 -1.13 13.66
CA PRO A 451 24.58 -0.66 12.65
C PRO A 451 24.26 -1.74 11.63
N ALA A 452 23.02 -1.73 11.13
CA ALA A 452 22.63 -2.52 9.96
C ALA A 452 23.55 -2.20 8.77
N THR A 453 24.02 -3.23 8.07
CA THR A 453 24.74 -3.04 6.79
C THR A 453 23.71 -2.99 5.66
N ILE A 454 23.37 -1.80 5.19
CA ILE A 454 22.42 -1.61 4.08
C ILE A 454 23.19 -1.35 2.79
N LEU A 455 23.34 -2.38 1.95
CA LEU A 455 23.92 -2.28 0.60
C LEU A 455 22.83 -2.10 -0.48
N GLY A 456 21.59 -2.50 -0.19
CA GLY A 456 20.42 -2.34 -1.06
C GLY A 456 19.57 -1.12 -0.70
N SER A 457 18.25 -1.23 -0.92
CA SER A 457 17.30 -0.15 -0.61
C SER A 457 16.61 -0.39 0.73
N CYS A 458 16.53 0.65 1.57
CA CYS A 458 15.69 0.63 2.77
C CYS A 458 15.22 2.05 3.11
N PRO A 459 14.12 2.51 2.50
CA PRO A 459 13.66 3.91 2.63
C PRO A 459 13.42 4.33 4.08
N ASP A 460 12.92 3.41 4.92
CA ASP A 460 12.49 3.73 6.29
C ASP A 460 13.51 3.34 7.38
N CYS A 461 14.66 2.75 7.00
CA CYS A 461 15.61 2.18 7.97
C CYS A 461 16.11 3.20 8.99
N ALA A 462 16.33 4.45 8.59
CA ALA A 462 16.81 5.50 9.49
C ALA A 462 15.86 5.77 10.67
N THR A 463 14.56 5.50 10.49
CA THR A 463 13.52 5.74 11.50
C THR A 463 12.96 4.46 12.12
N ARG A 464 13.25 3.29 11.56
CA ARG A 464 12.63 2.02 11.96
C ARG A 464 13.61 0.92 12.35
N VAL A 465 14.92 1.10 12.12
CA VAL A 465 15.96 0.17 12.56
C VAL A 465 16.79 0.81 13.68
N PHE A 466 16.76 0.20 14.86
CA PHE A 466 17.39 0.72 16.07
C PHE A 466 18.50 -0.21 16.55
N ASN A 467 19.74 0.27 16.63
CA ASN A 467 20.83 -0.47 17.27
C ASN A 467 20.75 -0.25 18.76
N LEU A 468 20.51 -1.28 19.56
CA LEU A 468 20.41 -1.21 21.02
C LEU A 468 21.74 -0.76 21.63
N ALA A 469 21.63 0.07 22.67
CA ALA A 469 22.75 0.61 23.44
C ALA A 469 22.62 0.18 24.91
N THR A 470 23.75 0.09 25.61
CA THR A 470 23.73 -0.16 27.07
C THR A 470 22.87 0.90 27.74
N GLY A 471 21.90 0.45 28.54
CA GLY A 471 20.97 1.34 29.24
C GLY A 471 19.60 1.46 28.59
N ASP A 472 19.41 1.02 27.33
CA ASP A 472 18.08 0.97 26.73
C ASP A 472 17.14 0.09 27.57
N TYR A 473 15.87 0.48 27.68
CA TYR A 473 14.85 -0.22 28.45
C TYR A 473 13.82 -0.89 27.55
N ARG A 474 13.30 -2.05 27.95
CA ARG A 474 12.07 -2.62 27.38
C ARG A 474 11.16 -3.17 28.45
N THR A 475 9.86 -3.17 28.21
CA THR A 475 8.90 -3.80 29.13
C THR A 475 9.09 -5.33 29.14
N SER A 476 9.18 -5.94 30.33
CA SER A 476 9.12 -7.39 30.55
C SER A 476 7.73 -7.90 30.94
N ALA A 477 6.88 -7.02 31.45
CA ALA A 477 5.50 -7.32 31.82
C ALA A 477 4.62 -6.06 31.69
N SER A 478 3.30 -6.26 31.62
CA SER A 478 2.32 -5.18 31.80
C SER A 478 2.27 -4.72 33.26
N GLY A 479 2.00 -3.44 33.51
CA GLY A 479 1.81 -2.93 34.86
C GLY A 479 2.07 -1.44 35.02
N SER A 480 2.53 -1.02 36.20
CA SER A 480 2.92 0.37 36.46
C SER A 480 4.26 0.70 35.79
N TRP A 481 4.36 1.87 35.15
CA TRP A 481 5.61 2.39 34.59
C TRP A 481 6.70 2.53 35.65
N GLN A 482 6.33 2.91 36.88
CA GLN A 482 7.25 3.13 37.99
C GLN A 482 7.76 1.85 38.67
N THR A 483 7.29 0.67 38.27
CA THR A 483 7.73 -0.59 38.88
C THR A 483 8.90 -1.16 38.08
N ALA A 484 10.12 -1.09 38.63
CA ALA A 484 11.34 -1.59 37.97
C ALA A 484 11.22 -3.05 37.49
N GLY A 485 10.49 -3.92 38.23
CA GLY A 485 10.26 -5.31 37.84
C GLY A 485 9.48 -5.51 36.52
N ASN A 486 8.80 -4.47 36.02
CA ASN A 486 8.13 -4.48 34.71
C ASN A 486 9.09 -4.14 33.56
N TRP A 487 10.35 -3.87 33.86
CA TRP A 487 11.36 -3.45 32.90
C TRP A 487 12.56 -4.40 32.87
N GLN A 488 13.15 -4.48 31.68
CA GLN A 488 14.49 -4.98 31.45
C GLN A 488 15.36 -3.85 30.92
N VAL A 489 16.65 -3.91 31.23
CA VAL A 489 17.69 -3.02 30.70
C VAL A 489 18.65 -3.82 29.82
N PHE A 490 19.03 -3.26 28.68
CA PHE A 490 19.97 -3.88 27.75
C PHE A 490 21.41 -3.62 28.19
N ASN A 491 22.24 -4.66 28.18
CA ASN A 491 23.69 -4.55 28.36
C ASN A 491 24.38 -4.87 27.03
N ALA A 492 24.97 -3.86 26.38
CA ALA A 492 25.61 -4.06 25.08
C ALA A 492 26.88 -4.93 25.16
N GLY A 493 27.51 -5.02 26.34
CA GLY A 493 28.68 -5.88 26.57
C GLY A 493 28.32 -7.37 26.53
N THR A 494 27.20 -7.75 27.16
CA THR A 494 26.72 -9.14 27.16
C THR A 494 25.70 -9.42 26.05
N LYS A 495 25.20 -8.38 25.37
CA LYS A 495 24.13 -8.45 24.35
C LYS A 495 22.85 -9.09 24.87
N THR A 496 22.56 -8.89 26.16
CA THR A 496 21.41 -9.48 26.84
C THR A 496 20.58 -8.42 27.54
N TRP A 497 19.30 -8.74 27.70
CA TRP A 497 18.38 -8.01 28.56
C TRP A 497 18.42 -8.61 29.96
N SER A 498 18.69 -7.79 30.96
CA SER A 498 18.61 -8.17 32.38
C SER A 498 17.44 -7.45 33.05
N ALA A 499 16.91 -7.98 34.14
CA ALA A 499 15.91 -7.27 34.95
C ALA A 499 16.46 -5.90 35.35
N ALA A 500 15.66 -4.85 35.19
CA ALA A 500 16.07 -3.51 35.56
C ALA A 500 15.96 -3.32 37.08
N THR A 501 16.92 -2.61 37.67
CA THR A 501 16.86 -2.21 39.09
C THR A 501 16.12 -0.88 39.28
N ASN A 502 15.85 -0.17 38.19
CA ASN A 502 15.17 1.10 38.13
C ASN A 502 14.19 1.14 36.95
N TYR A 503 13.24 2.09 36.94
CA TYR A 503 12.35 2.31 35.80
C TYR A 503 12.87 3.43 34.87
N PRO A 504 12.42 3.49 33.60
CA PRO A 504 12.84 4.55 32.68
C PRO A 504 12.40 5.93 33.19
N GLY A 505 13.38 6.83 33.37
CA GLY A 505 13.18 8.18 33.93
C GLY A 505 13.36 8.28 35.46
N GLU A 506 13.65 7.18 36.16
CA GLU A 506 14.03 7.22 37.58
C GLU A 506 15.40 7.87 37.78
N VAL A 507 16.38 7.48 36.95
CA VAL A 507 17.71 8.07 36.90
C VAL A 507 17.79 8.98 35.67
N ALA A 508 18.49 10.10 35.79
CA ALA A 508 18.68 11.04 34.69
C ALA A 508 19.59 10.44 33.61
N ASP A 509 19.02 9.65 32.70
CA ASP A 509 19.70 9.17 31.50
C ASP A 509 18.85 9.46 30.27
N LEU A 510 19.17 10.60 29.64
CA LEU A 510 18.43 11.18 28.52
C LEU A 510 18.68 10.47 27.18
N ASN A 511 19.63 9.53 27.14
CA ASN A 511 20.07 8.91 25.90
C ASN A 511 19.49 7.50 25.69
N ASN A 512 19.01 6.87 26.76
CA ASN A 512 18.44 5.53 26.69
C ASN A 512 17.06 5.54 26.02
N ARG A 513 16.85 4.64 25.06
CA ARG A 513 15.53 4.40 24.47
C ARG A 513 14.67 3.57 25.41
N VAL A 514 13.37 3.71 25.25
CA VAL A 514 12.38 2.95 26.02
C VAL A 514 11.42 2.26 25.05
N PHE A 515 11.38 0.94 25.08
CA PHE A 515 10.52 0.13 24.20
C PHE A 515 9.35 -0.47 25.00
N VAL A 516 8.13 0.00 24.74
CA VAL A 516 6.89 -0.64 25.23
C VAL A 516 6.49 -1.70 24.23
N ARG A 517 6.61 -2.98 24.61
CA ARG A 517 6.44 -4.13 23.70
C ARG A 517 4.99 -4.32 23.29
N SER A 518 4.80 -4.94 22.13
CA SER A 518 3.51 -5.20 21.48
C SER A 518 2.45 -5.89 22.36
N VAL A 519 2.86 -6.66 23.36
CA VAL A 519 1.97 -7.42 24.23
C VAL A 519 1.79 -6.81 25.62
N HIS A 520 2.42 -5.65 25.89
CA HIS A 520 2.42 -5.04 27.21
C HIS A 520 1.62 -3.75 27.26
N GLY A 521 0.90 -3.58 28.38
CA GLY A 521 0.22 -2.36 28.76
C GLY A 521 0.87 -1.70 29.96
N MET A 522 1.34 -0.47 29.81
CA MET A 522 1.97 0.33 30.86
C MET A 522 1.03 1.43 31.34
N SER A 523 0.70 1.43 32.62
CA SER A 523 -0.02 2.51 33.28
C SER A 523 0.97 3.46 33.93
N ILE A 524 0.88 4.76 33.63
CA ILE A 524 1.69 5.79 34.27
C ILE A 524 0.84 6.51 35.31
N ASN A 525 1.04 6.13 36.57
CA ASN A 525 0.15 6.52 37.68
C ASN A 525 0.73 7.69 38.52
N ALA A 526 1.99 8.07 38.30
CA ALA A 526 2.68 9.18 38.96
C ALA A 526 3.54 9.97 37.97
N SER A 527 3.92 11.20 38.32
CA SER A 527 4.84 12.00 37.51
C SER A 527 6.21 11.31 37.44
N VAL A 528 6.81 11.25 36.25
CA VAL A 528 8.18 10.72 36.08
C VAL A 528 9.14 11.91 36.23
N PRO A 529 10.06 11.90 37.22
CA PRO A 529 10.82 13.10 37.60
C PRO A 529 11.83 13.54 36.53
N ASN A 530 12.36 12.60 35.75
CA ASN A 530 13.30 12.89 34.66
C ASN A 530 12.68 12.56 33.30
N ILE A 531 13.33 13.07 32.25
CA ILE A 531 12.96 12.78 30.87
C ILE A 531 13.21 11.28 30.62
N ALA A 532 12.16 10.54 30.26
CA ALA A 532 12.38 9.28 29.57
C ALA A 532 13.00 9.62 28.21
N GLY A 533 14.05 8.92 27.79
CA GLY A 533 14.67 9.17 26.48
C GLY A 533 13.71 8.86 25.33
N ASN A 534 14.23 8.46 24.17
CA ASN A 534 13.38 8.21 23.01
C ASN A 534 12.44 7.02 23.28
N THR A 535 11.16 7.29 23.51
CA THR A 535 10.16 6.28 23.88
C THR A 535 9.45 5.81 22.63
N ILE A 536 9.43 4.50 22.43
CA ILE A 536 8.87 3.83 21.29
C ILE A 536 7.82 2.84 21.80
N ILE A 537 6.56 3.07 21.45
CA ILE A 537 5.46 2.15 21.73
C ILE A 537 5.30 1.28 20.50
N GLU A 538 5.70 0.01 20.59
CA GLU A 538 5.60 -0.96 19.51
C GLU A 538 4.13 -1.20 19.12
N ASN A 539 3.90 -1.66 17.89
CA ASN A 539 2.55 -2.00 17.41
C ASN A 539 1.85 -2.94 18.41
N PHE A 540 0.59 -2.66 18.76
CA PHE A 540 -0.21 -3.30 19.83
C PHE A 540 0.22 -3.05 21.29
N GLY A 541 1.41 -2.51 21.53
CA GLY A 541 1.81 -2.05 22.86
C GLY A 541 0.91 -0.92 23.30
N SER A 542 0.65 -0.81 24.60
CA SER A 542 -0.12 0.33 25.11
C SER A 542 0.59 1.01 26.27
N ALA A 543 0.53 2.33 26.28
CA ALA A 543 0.87 3.12 27.46
C ALA A 543 -0.27 4.09 27.74
N SER A 544 -0.75 4.12 28.98
CA SER A 544 -1.84 4.97 29.42
C SER A 544 -1.44 5.83 30.60
N ILE A 545 -1.73 7.12 30.54
CA ILE A 545 -1.56 8.02 31.67
C ILE A 545 -2.90 8.06 32.41
N THR A 546 -2.97 7.42 33.57
CA THR A 546 -4.25 7.14 34.26
C THR A 546 -4.60 8.19 35.31
N ASN A 547 -3.59 8.91 35.82
CA ASN A 547 -3.73 10.00 36.78
C ASN A 547 -3.29 11.32 36.15
N CYS A 548 -3.53 12.46 36.82
CA CYS A 548 -2.93 13.72 36.41
C CYS A 548 -1.42 13.70 36.72
N SER A 549 -0.66 12.95 35.93
CA SER A 549 0.78 12.89 35.94
C SER A 549 1.33 13.57 34.69
N LEU A 550 2.49 14.22 34.84
CA LEU A 550 3.26 14.74 33.73
C LEU A 550 4.41 13.77 33.43
N ILE A 551 4.52 13.38 32.17
CA ILE A 551 5.70 12.64 31.67
C ILE A 551 6.43 13.50 30.66
N GLN A 552 7.74 13.52 30.82
CA GLN A 552 8.67 14.16 29.91
C GLN A 552 9.26 13.11 28.98
N PHE A 553 9.09 13.28 27.67
CA PHE A 553 9.74 12.46 26.65
C PHE A 553 10.73 13.31 25.84
N LYS A 554 11.88 12.74 25.48
CA LYS A 554 12.76 13.36 24.48
C LYS A 554 12.15 13.28 23.08
N SER A 555 11.57 12.13 22.77
CA SER A 555 10.80 11.88 21.56
C SER A 555 9.82 10.73 21.84
N LEU A 556 8.61 10.81 21.29
CA LEU A 556 7.62 9.74 21.37
C LEU A 556 7.31 9.24 19.95
N ILE A 557 7.64 7.97 19.69
CA ILE A 557 7.24 7.25 18.48
C ILE A 557 6.16 6.26 18.90
N SER A 558 4.90 6.59 18.65
CA SER A 558 3.77 5.73 19.01
C SER A 558 3.26 4.98 17.80
N ASN A 559 3.58 3.69 17.74
CA ASN A 559 3.04 2.76 16.76
C ASN A 559 1.92 1.88 17.35
N GLY A 560 1.85 1.78 18.68
CA GLY A 560 0.73 1.20 19.42
C GLY A 560 -0.23 2.27 19.97
N THR A 561 -0.94 1.96 21.06
CA THR A 561 -1.94 2.85 21.66
C THR A 561 -1.33 3.69 22.78
N PHE A 562 -1.27 5.01 22.60
CA PHE A 562 -0.93 5.94 23.68
C PHE A 562 -2.16 6.69 24.18
N ASN A 563 -2.68 6.28 25.34
CA ASN A 563 -3.89 6.87 25.93
C ASN A 563 -3.51 7.90 26.99
N VAL A 564 -3.71 9.19 26.72
CA VAL A 564 -3.32 10.24 27.66
C VAL A 564 -4.26 10.39 28.86
N GLY A 565 -5.40 9.69 28.92
CA GLY A 565 -6.35 9.76 30.04
C GLY A 565 -6.56 11.19 30.58
N PRO A 566 -6.63 11.40 31.92
CA PRO A 566 -6.61 12.73 32.50
C PRO A 566 -5.19 13.34 32.60
N GLY A 567 -4.15 12.53 32.38
CA GLY A 567 -2.76 12.98 32.44
C GLY A 567 -2.29 13.70 31.19
N ARG A 568 -1.05 14.16 31.21
CA ARG A 568 -0.46 14.96 30.13
C ARG A 568 0.97 14.51 29.87
N TYR A 569 1.43 14.68 28.64
CA TYR A 569 2.83 14.48 28.29
C TYR A 569 3.38 15.75 27.63
N VAL A 570 4.69 15.92 27.74
CA VAL A 570 5.44 16.97 27.06
C VAL A 570 6.61 16.33 26.31
N THR A 571 6.80 16.72 25.06
CA THR A 571 7.98 16.35 24.28
C THR A 571 8.95 17.52 24.34
N ILE A 572 10.10 17.31 24.98
CA ILE A 572 11.02 18.41 25.28
C ILE A 572 11.84 18.77 24.05
N GLN A 573 11.92 20.06 23.75
CA GLN A 573 12.65 20.65 22.65
C GLN A 573 13.70 21.65 23.15
N ALA A 574 14.74 21.87 22.33
CA ALA A 574 15.74 22.89 22.63
C ALA A 574 15.06 24.25 22.75
N GLY A 575 15.19 24.89 23.90
CA GLY A 575 14.49 26.14 24.23
C GLY A 575 13.49 26.04 25.36
N ASP A 576 13.00 24.84 25.68
CA ASP A 576 12.02 24.64 26.76
C ASP A 576 12.59 25.00 28.12
N TYR A 577 11.71 25.32 29.06
CA TYR A 577 12.03 25.70 30.43
C TYR A 577 11.50 24.68 31.43
N ARG A 578 12.19 24.54 32.55
CA ARG A 578 11.64 23.91 33.75
C ARG A 578 12.07 24.64 35.02
N SER A 579 11.29 24.56 36.08
CA SER A 579 11.70 25.14 37.36
C SER A 579 12.92 24.38 37.91
N ALA A 580 14.01 25.08 38.23
CA ALA A 580 15.21 24.56 38.86
C ALA A 580 15.07 24.38 40.39
N GLY A 581 14.09 25.07 40.97
CA GLY A 581 13.76 25.06 42.39
C GLY A 581 12.53 25.91 42.68
N THR A 582 12.23 26.10 43.96
CA THR A 582 11.18 27.03 44.43
C THR A 582 11.67 28.48 44.30
N GLY A 583 10.79 29.41 43.88
CA GLY A 583 11.17 30.81 43.73
C GLY A 583 10.12 31.67 43.01
N ASP A 584 10.56 32.82 42.52
CA ASP A 584 9.74 33.75 41.75
C ASP A 584 9.92 33.50 40.26
N TRP A 585 8.83 33.55 39.49
CA TRP A 585 8.81 33.42 38.05
C TRP A 585 9.76 34.40 37.37
N GLY A 586 9.86 35.64 37.86
CA GLY A 586 10.73 36.68 37.30
C GLY A 586 12.22 36.51 37.61
N ILE A 587 12.63 35.50 38.39
CA ILE A 587 14.02 35.29 38.78
C ILE A 587 14.64 34.17 37.93
N VAL A 588 15.68 34.53 37.17
CA VAL A 588 16.39 33.61 36.27
C VAL A 588 16.89 32.34 36.98
N GLY A 589 17.37 32.46 38.23
CA GLY A 589 17.82 31.33 39.05
C GLY A 589 16.74 30.30 39.41
N THR A 590 15.45 30.63 39.21
CA THR A 590 14.33 29.70 39.37
C THR A 590 14.21 28.74 38.19
N TRP A 591 14.93 28.95 37.08
CA TRP A 591 14.72 28.24 35.82
C TRP A 591 15.96 27.54 35.29
N GLN A 592 15.72 26.38 34.69
CA GLN A 592 16.63 25.73 33.75
C GLN A 592 16.04 25.81 32.34
N ARG A 593 16.91 25.87 31.33
CA ARG A 593 16.53 25.83 29.92
C ARG A 593 17.15 24.60 29.26
N TYR A 594 16.40 23.92 28.41
CA TYR A 594 16.90 22.76 27.67
C TYR A 594 17.72 23.21 26.47
N ASP A 595 18.99 22.82 26.38
CA ASP A 595 19.90 23.20 25.28
C ASP A 595 19.85 22.23 24.08
N GLY A 596 18.95 21.24 24.13
CA GLY A 596 18.85 20.15 23.15
C GLY A 596 19.52 18.84 23.60
N SER A 597 20.36 18.90 24.64
CA SER A 597 20.98 17.73 25.25
C SER A 597 20.73 17.67 26.75
N ASN A 598 20.93 18.78 27.47
CA ASN A 598 20.86 18.90 28.92
C ASN A 598 19.99 20.08 29.35
N TRP A 599 19.55 20.01 30.61
CA TRP A 599 18.98 21.16 31.30
C TRP A 599 20.11 21.99 31.91
N VAL A 600 20.31 23.19 31.39
CA VAL A 600 21.34 24.13 31.86
C VAL A 600 20.68 25.28 32.62
N ALA A 601 21.43 25.99 33.46
CA ALA A 601 20.92 27.20 34.11
C ALA A 601 20.42 28.18 33.04
N ALA A 602 19.20 28.69 33.20
CA ALA A 602 18.66 29.63 32.24
C ALA A 602 19.41 30.97 32.32
N THR A 603 19.50 31.69 31.20
CA THR A 603 20.00 33.08 31.16
C THR A 603 18.87 34.11 31.15
N GLU A 604 17.64 33.63 31.00
CA GLU A 604 16.41 34.41 30.96
C GLU A 604 15.28 33.59 31.61
N TYR A 605 14.26 34.23 32.18
CA TYR A 605 13.08 33.52 32.66
C TYR A 605 12.02 33.36 31.54
N PRO A 606 11.09 32.39 31.64
CA PRO A 606 10.04 32.20 30.64
C PRO A 606 9.18 33.45 30.48
N GLY A 607 9.07 33.96 29.26
CA GLY A 607 8.33 35.19 28.95
C GLY A 607 9.11 36.50 29.16
N GLN A 608 10.39 36.46 29.56
CA GLN A 608 11.24 37.67 29.64
C GLN A 608 11.42 38.35 28.29
N ASN A 609 11.68 37.55 27.24
CA ASN A 609 11.82 37.99 25.86
C ASN A 609 10.72 37.36 24.99
N PRO A 610 10.34 37.98 23.86
CA PRO A 610 9.41 37.37 22.90
C PRO A 610 9.89 35.98 22.48
N LEU A 611 8.98 35.00 22.50
CA LEU A 611 9.31 33.63 22.14
C LEU A 611 9.69 33.55 20.65
N VAL A 612 10.81 32.87 20.38
CA VAL A 612 11.15 32.39 19.03
C VAL A 612 10.86 30.89 19.03
N GLY A 613 9.77 30.49 18.39
CA GLY A 613 9.26 29.11 18.35
C GLY A 613 8.28 28.76 19.48
N THR A 614 7.76 27.53 19.44
CA THR A 614 7.01 26.92 20.55
C THR A 614 7.99 26.51 21.64
N ARG A 615 7.82 27.05 22.85
CA ARG A 615 8.60 26.64 24.03
C ARG A 615 7.64 26.26 25.14
N ASP A 616 7.94 25.18 25.82
CA ASP A 616 7.13 24.68 26.93
C ASP A 616 7.79 25.03 28.27
N VAL A 617 6.99 25.27 29.32
CA VAL A 617 7.44 25.59 30.67
C VAL A 617 6.93 24.54 31.64
N ILE A 618 7.83 23.87 32.34
CA ILE A 618 7.49 22.76 33.22
C ILE A 618 7.75 23.12 34.68
N ILE A 619 6.71 23.16 35.50
CA ILE A 619 6.84 23.29 36.95
C ILE A 619 7.01 21.89 37.52
N GLN A 620 8.22 21.57 38.01
CA GLN A 620 8.53 20.24 38.55
C GLN A 620 7.79 19.95 39.86
N SER A 621 7.62 18.66 40.16
CA SER A 621 7.05 18.20 41.43
C SER A 621 7.89 18.70 42.61
N GLY A 622 7.24 19.20 43.66
CA GLY A 622 7.89 19.76 44.85
C GLY A 622 8.37 21.21 44.72
N HIS A 623 8.35 21.80 43.51
CA HIS A 623 8.70 23.20 43.31
C HIS A 623 7.46 24.08 43.47
N SER A 624 7.62 25.22 44.15
CA SER A 624 6.61 26.28 44.24
C SER A 624 7.10 27.53 43.52
N VAL A 625 6.40 27.97 42.48
CA VAL A 625 6.75 29.16 41.70
C VAL A 625 5.70 30.23 41.91
N SER A 626 6.12 31.41 42.37
CA SER A 626 5.24 32.58 42.56
C SER A 626 5.42 33.58 41.42
N VAL A 627 4.34 34.22 40.97
CA VAL A 627 4.41 35.32 40.01
C VAL A 627 4.23 36.62 40.78
N ASN A 628 5.33 37.34 41.07
CA ASN A 628 5.31 38.63 41.80
C ASN A 628 5.64 39.84 40.92
N ALA A 629 5.59 39.67 39.59
CA ALA A 629 5.75 40.73 38.60
C ALA A 629 4.99 40.34 37.33
N ASN A 630 4.58 41.33 36.53
CA ASN A 630 3.96 41.06 35.23
C ASN A 630 4.97 40.38 34.31
N VAL A 631 4.59 39.24 33.74
CA VAL A 631 5.40 38.57 32.71
C VAL A 631 5.16 39.30 31.38
N PRO A 632 6.18 39.98 30.82
CA PRO A 632 5.96 40.93 29.73
C PRO A 632 5.48 40.26 28.45
N ASN A 633 6.01 39.07 28.14
CA ASN A 633 5.67 38.28 26.96
C ASN A 633 4.99 36.95 27.32
N ASN A 634 4.40 36.30 26.32
CA ASN A 634 3.85 34.96 26.48
C ASN A 634 4.96 33.96 26.87
N SER A 635 4.69 33.10 27.85
CA SER A 635 5.63 32.10 28.36
C SER A 635 5.60 30.76 27.61
N GLY A 636 4.65 30.57 26.70
CA GLY A 636 4.43 29.34 25.96
C GLY A 636 3.41 28.44 26.65
N ASP A 637 3.44 27.13 26.39
CA ASP A 637 2.60 26.18 27.13
C ASP A 637 3.17 25.98 28.54
N VAL A 638 2.36 26.12 29.58
CA VAL A 638 2.78 25.90 30.97
C VAL A 638 2.19 24.59 31.49
N PHE A 639 3.05 23.70 31.97
CA PHE A 639 2.72 22.40 32.53
C PHE A 639 3.06 22.38 34.02
N ILE A 640 2.06 22.21 34.88
CA ILE A 640 2.27 22.08 36.33
C ILE A 640 2.25 20.59 36.68
N SER A 641 3.40 20.02 37.02
CA SER A 641 3.51 18.61 37.40
C SER A 641 2.74 18.32 38.69
N SER A 642 2.32 17.07 38.91
CA SER A 642 1.73 16.69 40.20
C SER A 642 2.68 17.00 41.36
N GLY A 643 2.21 17.74 42.36
CA GLY A 643 3.02 18.25 43.47
C GLY A 643 3.79 19.55 43.20
N GLY A 644 3.76 20.08 41.98
CA GLY A 644 4.23 21.44 41.68
C GLY A 644 3.16 22.47 42.03
N THR A 645 3.57 23.68 42.42
CA THR A 645 2.65 24.78 42.74
C THR A 645 2.98 26.03 41.93
N VAL A 646 1.96 26.67 41.37
CA VAL A 646 2.05 28.02 40.81
C VAL A 646 1.12 28.93 41.57
N THR A 647 1.65 30.03 42.11
CA THR A 647 0.87 31.08 42.77
C THR A 647 0.98 32.36 41.96
N VAL A 648 -0.12 32.82 41.35
CA VAL A 648 -0.18 34.12 40.70
C VAL A 648 -0.64 35.15 41.73
N ASN A 649 0.30 35.96 42.22
CA ASN A 649 -0.01 36.97 43.23
C ASN A 649 -0.65 38.20 42.57
N SER A 650 -1.45 38.91 43.35
CA SER A 650 -2.01 40.19 42.93
C SER A 650 -0.93 41.28 42.91
N PRO A 651 -0.97 42.22 41.94
CA PRO A 651 -1.91 42.37 40.83
C PRO A 651 -1.35 41.81 39.50
N PHE A 652 -0.55 40.74 39.55
CA PHE A 652 0.33 40.36 38.46
C PHE A 652 -0.33 39.46 37.41
N GLU A 653 0.15 39.60 36.18
CA GLU A 653 -0.30 38.85 35.01
C GLU A 653 0.73 37.78 34.59
N LEU A 654 0.27 36.54 34.39
CA LEU A 654 1.01 35.48 33.72
C LEU A 654 0.41 35.19 32.34
N LYS A 655 1.19 35.45 31.28
CA LYS A 655 0.76 35.21 29.88
C LYS A 655 1.22 33.84 29.41
N VAL A 656 0.32 33.01 28.90
CA VAL A 656 0.58 31.63 28.46
C VAL A 656 -0.17 31.28 27.17
N ASN A 657 0.31 30.31 26.40
CA ASN A 657 -0.43 29.74 25.28
C ASN A 657 -1.55 28.81 25.80
N THR A 658 -1.15 27.79 26.55
CA THR A 658 -2.05 26.88 27.25
C THR A 658 -1.52 26.59 28.66
N LEU A 659 -2.42 26.32 29.61
CA LEU A 659 -2.08 25.91 30.97
C LEU A 659 -2.59 24.51 31.25
N LYS A 660 -1.67 23.57 31.45
CA LYS A 660 -1.94 22.16 31.73
C LYS A 660 -1.59 21.89 33.19
N ASN A 661 -2.59 21.95 34.07
CA ASN A 661 -2.39 21.83 35.50
C ASN A 661 -2.65 20.41 36.03
N CYS A 662 -1.61 19.76 36.53
CA CYS A 662 -1.69 18.54 37.33
C CYS A 662 -1.25 18.72 38.80
N GLY A 663 -0.85 19.93 39.19
CA GLY A 663 -0.49 20.30 40.56
C GLY A 663 -1.46 21.30 41.17
N THR A 664 -0.93 22.23 41.95
CA THR A 664 -1.70 23.29 42.60
C THR A 664 -1.52 24.60 41.84
N LEU A 665 -2.63 25.19 41.42
CA LEU A 665 -2.66 26.55 40.87
C LEU A 665 -3.45 27.43 41.83
N THR A 666 -2.83 28.46 42.37
CA THR A 666 -3.46 29.46 43.23
C THR A 666 -3.41 30.80 42.53
N VAL A 667 -4.58 31.36 42.21
CA VAL A 667 -4.70 32.73 41.70
C VAL A 667 -5.28 33.57 42.84
N VAL A 668 -4.45 34.41 43.44
CA VAL A 668 -4.87 35.30 44.54
C VAL A 668 -5.86 36.33 43.98
N PRO A 669 -6.88 36.78 44.74
CA PRO A 669 -7.88 37.70 44.21
C PRO A 669 -7.21 38.92 43.54
N THR A 670 -7.44 39.10 42.23
CA THR A 670 -6.84 40.10 41.29
C THR A 670 -5.51 39.77 40.61
N GLY A 671 -4.93 38.58 40.80
CA GLY A 671 -3.99 38.01 39.83
C GLY A 671 -4.77 37.46 38.62
N PHE A 672 -4.18 37.50 37.42
CA PHE A 672 -4.84 36.97 36.21
C PHE A 672 -3.87 36.16 35.35
N ILE A 673 -4.40 35.12 34.70
CA ILE A 673 -3.68 34.35 33.67
C ILE A 673 -4.31 34.67 32.33
N THR A 674 -3.51 35.18 31.40
CA THR A 674 -3.96 35.56 30.07
C THR A 674 -3.53 34.50 29.06
N TYR A 675 -4.49 34.01 28.28
CA TYR A 675 -4.28 33.00 27.25
C TYR A 675 -4.29 33.62 25.85
N ASP A 676 -3.43 33.17 24.95
CA ASP A 676 -3.40 33.66 23.55
C ASP A 676 -4.67 33.29 22.73
N ALA A 677 -5.46 32.32 23.20
CA ALA A 677 -6.74 31.95 22.59
C ALA A 677 -7.75 31.49 23.66
N ILE A 678 -8.96 32.07 23.64
CA ILE A 678 -10.07 31.66 24.51
C ILE A 678 -11.09 30.90 23.67
N TYR A 679 -11.50 29.72 24.12
CA TYR A 679 -12.47 28.88 23.44
C TYR A 679 -13.81 28.93 24.17
N TYR A 680 -14.85 29.40 23.51
CA TYR A 680 -16.22 29.32 24.02
C TYR A 680 -16.96 28.19 23.29
N ARG A 681 -17.82 27.48 24.01
CA ARG A 681 -18.83 26.63 23.37
C ARG A 681 -20.18 26.68 24.07
N THR A 682 -21.21 26.28 23.35
CA THR A 682 -22.58 26.35 23.85
C THR A 682 -22.99 25.05 24.57
N VAL A 683 -23.48 25.16 25.80
CA VAL A 683 -23.96 24.01 26.60
C VAL A 683 -25.44 23.72 26.43
N LYS A 684 -26.21 24.69 25.96
CA LYS A 684 -27.66 24.58 25.77
C LYS A 684 -28.14 25.58 24.72
N ASN A 685 -29.40 25.46 24.30
CA ASN A 685 -30.03 26.50 23.49
C ASN A 685 -30.25 27.76 24.33
N GLY A 686 -30.13 28.94 23.72
CA GLY A 686 -30.43 30.19 24.41
C GLY A 686 -29.96 31.43 23.66
N ASN A 687 -29.85 32.53 24.38
CA ASN A 687 -29.43 33.81 23.83
C ASN A 687 -27.91 33.96 23.88
N TRP A 688 -27.30 34.67 22.92
CA TRP A 688 -25.86 34.89 22.90
C TRP A 688 -25.38 35.66 24.14
N SER A 689 -26.19 36.60 24.62
CA SER A 689 -25.89 37.38 25.83
C SER A 689 -26.01 36.61 27.15
N ASP A 690 -26.66 35.45 27.12
CA ASP A 690 -26.87 34.64 28.32
C ASP A 690 -25.60 33.84 28.62
N VAL A 691 -24.81 34.33 29.57
CA VAL A 691 -23.58 33.70 30.05
C VAL A 691 -23.79 32.21 30.39
N SER A 692 -24.98 31.83 30.86
CA SER A 692 -25.28 30.43 31.21
C SER A 692 -25.41 29.49 30.01
N VAL A 693 -25.48 30.02 28.79
CA VAL A 693 -25.43 29.28 27.51
C VAL A 693 -24.00 28.87 27.18
N TRP A 694 -23.02 29.52 27.78
CA TRP A 694 -21.61 29.34 27.46
C TRP A 694 -20.87 28.56 28.53
N GLU A 695 -19.97 27.73 28.05
CA GLU A 695 -18.84 27.28 28.83
C GLU A 695 -17.56 27.71 28.11
N VAL A 696 -16.55 28.07 28.90
CA VAL A 696 -15.29 28.60 28.42
C VAL A 696 -14.17 27.63 28.74
N SER A 697 -13.26 27.47 27.79
CA SER A 697 -12.01 26.76 27.95
C SER A 697 -10.86 27.68 27.53
N PRO A 698 -9.91 27.93 28.44
CA PRO A 698 -8.72 28.70 28.08
C PRO A 698 -7.69 27.89 27.28
N THR A 699 -7.89 26.60 27.03
CA THR A 699 -6.85 25.70 26.49
C THR A 699 -7.24 24.92 25.23
N GLY A 700 -8.45 25.12 24.70
CA GLY A 700 -8.94 24.45 23.49
C GLY A 700 -9.38 23.00 23.71
N MET A 701 -10.02 22.37 22.72
CA MET A 701 -10.45 20.97 22.83
C MET A 701 -9.25 20.00 22.68
N PRO A 702 -9.18 18.88 23.44
CA PRO A 702 -10.13 18.41 24.45
C PRO A 702 -9.71 18.87 25.86
N ALA A 703 -10.31 19.96 26.33
CA ALA A 703 -10.18 20.43 27.70
C ALA A 703 -11.52 20.37 28.42
N THR A 704 -11.46 20.29 29.75
CA THR A 704 -12.58 20.57 30.64
C THR A 704 -13.02 22.01 30.46
N PHE A 705 -14.26 22.22 30.07
CA PHE A 705 -14.88 23.53 30.02
C PHE A 705 -15.52 23.83 31.39
N SER A 706 -15.45 25.08 31.82
CA SER A 706 -16.15 25.57 33.02
C SER A 706 -17.29 26.49 32.61
N PRO A 707 -18.37 26.62 33.42
CA PRO A 707 -19.40 27.63 33.19
C PRO A 707 -18.73 28.99 32.94
N ALA A 708 -19.08 29.64 31.84
CA ALA A 708 -18.51 30.94 31.55
C ALA A 708 -19.01 31.95 32.59
N THR A 709 -18.21 32.96 32.90
CA THR A 709 -18.63 34.13 33.67
C THR A 709 -18.95 35.32 32.76
N ASP A 710 -18.70 35.15 31.47
CA ASP A 710 -19.00 36.08 30.40
C ASP A 710 -19.42 35.35 29.11
N TYR A 711 -19.93 36.09 28.13
CA TYR A 711 -20.21 35.54 26.79
C TYR A 711 -19.11 35.96 25.80
N PRO A 712 -18.94 35.27 24.65
CA PRO A 712 -17.94 35.64 23.67
C PRO A 712 -18.14 37.09 23.20
N GLY A 713 -17.10 37.91 23.38
CA GLY A 713 -17.08 39.34 23.07
C GLY A 713 -17.48 40.28 24.21
N GLN A 714 -17.85 39.80 25.40
CA GLN A 714 -18.31 40.68 26.51
C GLN A 714 -17.18 41.48 27.17
N ASN A 715 -16.05 40.85 27.53
CA ASN A 715 -15.02 41.47 28.39
C ASN A 715 -13.56 41.39 27.86
N VAL A 716 -13.30 40.72 26.73
CA VAL A 716 -11.93 40.47 26.25
C VAL A 716 -11.73 41.06 24.85
N PRO A 717 -10.64 41.82 24.57
CA PRO A 717 -10.26 42.21 23.22
C PRO A 717 -10.18 40.97 22.32
N VAL A 718 -10.94 40.97 21.22
CA VAL A 718 -11.35 39.76 20.46
C VAL A 718 -10.21 39.09 19.66
N VAL A 719 -8.95 39.43 19.94
CA VAL A 719 -7.79 38.82 19.29
C VAL A 719 -7.58 37.43 19.91
N GLY A 720 -8.13 36.39 19.26
CA GLY A 720 -7.88 34.98 19.61
C GLY A 720 -9.10 34.14 20.03
N GLN A 721 -10.31 34.69 20.04
CA GLN A 721 -11.50 33.90 20.44
C GLN A 721 -11.93 32.90 19.36
N THR A 722 -12.10 31.64 19.75
CA THR A 722 -12.74 30.59 18.95
C THR A 722 -14.08 30.22 19.57
N VAL A 723 -15.17 30.34 18.82
CA VAL A 723 -16.52 30.03 19.31
C VAL A 723 -17.05 28.79 18.60
N THR A 724 -17.47 27.78 19.36
CA THR A 724 -18.06 26.54 18.83
C THR A 724 -19.52 26.40 19.27
N LEU A 725 -20.43 26.32 18.31
CA LEU A 725 -21.86 26.15 18.57
C LEU A 725 -22.23 24.67 18.46
N LEU A 726 -22.50 24.05 19.61
CA LEU A 726 -23.05 22.70 19.72
C LEU A 726 -24.59 22.72 19.76
N HIS A 727 -25.15 23.84 20.18
CA HIS A 727 -26.58 24.11 20.35
C HIS A 727 -27.00 25.38 19.61
N THR A 728 -28.31 25.57 19.43
CA THR A 728 -28.87 26.75 18.76
C THR A 728 -28.76 27.99 19.64
N VAL A 729 -28.11 29.03 19.13
CA VAL A 729 -28.01 30.32 19.83
C VAL A 729 -28.75 31.40 19.05
N ASN A 730 -29.62 32.13 19.75
CA ASN A 730 -30.27 33.31 19.23
C ASN A 730 -29.37 34.53 19.45
N LEU A 731 -29.07 35.25 18.37
CA LEU A 731 -28.34 36.51 18.45
C LEU A 731 -29.29 37.62 18.88
N ASP A 732 -29.48 37.76 20.19
CA ASP A 732 -30.36 38.72 20.85
C ASP A 732 -29.71 40.11 21.05
N LEU A 733 -28.39 40.18 20.92
CA LEU A 733 -27.63 41.43 20.83
C LEU A 733 -27.18 41.66 19.39
N THR A 734 -27.02 42.93 19.00
CA THR A 734 -26.22 43.33 17.85
C THR A 734 -24.76 43.10 18.23
N PRO A 735 -24.10 41.99 17.83
CA PRO A 735 -22.82 41.67 18.43
C PRO A 735 -21.76 42.63 17.94
N MET A 736 -21.08 43.22 18.93
CA MET A 736 -19.80 43.87 18.80
C MET A 736 -18.73 42.84 18.38
N GLU A 737 -17.92 43.24 17.39
CA GLU A 737 -16.55 42.80 17.02
C GLU A 737 -16.22 41.33 16.68
N ASP A 738 -15.16 41.16 15.87
CA ASP A 738 -14.89 39.96 15.07
C ASP A 738 -14.47 38.75 15.91
N VAL A 739 -15.26 37.66 15.85
CA VAL A 739 -14.80 36.36 16.32
C VAL A 739 -13.74 35.82 15.33
N ARG A 740 -12.59 35.32 15.81
CA ARG A 740 -11.53 34.82 14.92
C ARG A 740 -12.02 33.62 14.10
N THR A 741 -12.66 32.68 14.78
CA THR A 741 -13.19 31.44 14.21
C THR A 741 -14.54 31.11 14.84
N LEU A 742 -15.56 30.89 14.01
CA LEU A 742 -16.89 30.46 14.43
C LEU A 742 -17.19 29.08 13.81
N ASN A 743 -17.30 28.06 14.65
CA ASN A 743 -17.56 26.68 14.23
C ASN A 743 -19.00 26.29 14.61
N THR A 744 -19.76 25.71 13.69
CA THR A 744 -21.10 25.14 13.99
C THR A 744 -21.01 23.62 13.90
N THR A 745 -20.86 22.95 15.03
CA THR A 745 -20.73 21.49 15.11
C THR A 745 -21.93 20.93 15.88
N GLY A 746 -23.10 20.93 15.24
CA GLY A 746 -24.37 20.45 15.82
C GLY A 746 -25.37 21.56 16.20
N GLY A 747 -24.90 22.79 16.41
CA GLY A 747 -25.74 23.97 16.66
C GLY A 747 -26.05 24.79 15.41
N SER A 748 -26.99 25.74 15.54
CA SER A 748 -27.27 26.77 14.55
C SER A 748 -27.30 28.16 15.16
N ILE A 749 -27.26 29.19 14.32
CA ILE A 749 -27.46 30.58 14.76
C ILE A 749 -28.82 31.02 14.25
N THR A 750 -29.68 31.48 15.15
CA THR A 750 -30.90 32.19 14.78
C THR A 750 -30.65 33.69 14.89
N VAL A 751 -30.82 34.40 13.77
CA VAL A 751 -30.67 35.85 13.71
C VAL A 751 -32.02 36.51 13.93
N PHE A 752 -32.16 37.31 14.98
CA PHE A 752 -33.26 38.27 15.04
C PHE A 752 -33.03 39.39 14.00
N SER A 753 -34.11 39.83 13.34
CA SER A 753 -34.04 40.75 12.20
C SER A 753 -33.18 41.98 12.49
N GLY A 754 -32.02 42.08 11.82
CA GLY A 754 -31.09 43.22 11.94
C GLY A 754 -29.73 42.89 12.56
N ASN A 755 -29.58 41.76 13.25
CA ASN A 755 -28.31 41.36 13.87
C ASN A 755 -27.44 40.55 12.89
N LYS A 756 -26.11 40.71 12.91
CA LYS A 756 -25.17 39.87 12.13
C LYS A 756 -23.89 39.64 12.93
N VAL A 757 -23.33 38.43 12.86
CA VAL A 757 -22.02 38.11 13.44
C VAL A 757 -20.93 38.35 12.40
N ARG A 758 -19.76 38.86 12.84
CA ARG A 758 -18.59 39.08 11.99
C ARG A 758 -17.52 38.05 12.32
N TYR A 759 -16.84 37.51 11.30
CA TYR A 759 -15.77 36.54 11.48
C TYR A 759 -14.61 36.76 10.48
N ARG A 760 -13.40 36.31 10.85
CA ARG A 760 -12.18 36.53 10.04
C ARG A 760 -11.78 35.37 9.15
N THR A 761 -11.77 34.13 9.63
CA THR A 761 -10.94 33.07 9.00
C THR A 761 -11.71 31.93 8.33
N ALA A 762 -12.90 31.58 8.81
CA ALA A 762 -13.89 30.71 8.13
C ALA A 762 -15.12 30.51 9.05
N CYS A 763 -16.30 30.27 8.48
CA CYS A 763 -17.30 29.46 9.17
C CYS A 763 -17.36 28.08 8.53
N THR A 764 -17.10 27.04 9.31
CA THR A 764 -17.22 25.64 8.89
C THR A 764 -18.50 25.04 9.47
N GLY A 765 -19.49 24.80 8.59
CA GLY A 765 -20.77 24.13 8.88
C GLY A 765 -21.96 24.77 8.15
N GLY A 766 -22.91 23.94 7.71
CA GLY A 766 -23.91 24.29 6.67
C GLY A 766 -24.95 25.37 7.02
N SER A 767 -25.01 25.86 8.25
CA SER A 767 -26.03 26.82 8.71
C SER A 767 -25.54 28.27 8.85
N CYS A 768 -24.26 28.56 8.60
CA CYS A 768 -23.68 29.89 8.79
C CYS A 768 -23.98 30.94 7.70
N ALA A 769 -24.35 30.51 6.49
CA ALA A 769 -24.23 31.35 5.29
C ALA A 769 -25.18 32.56 5.24
N SER A 770 -26.29 32.56 5.98
CA SER A 770 -27.28 33.66 5.97
C SER A 770 -27.09 34.68 7.09
N ALA A 771 -26.28 34.37 8.11
CA ALA A 771 -26.24 35.10 9.38
C ALA A 771 -24.96 35.89 9.64
N ALA A 772 -23.91 35.69 8.83
CA ALA A 772 -22.58 36.20 9.13
C ALA A 772 -21.97 36.97 7.94
N VAL A 773 -21.25 38.07 8.23
CA VAL A 773 -20.51 38.87 7.23
C VAL A 773 -19.03 38.58 7.39
N GLN A 774 -18.39 38.09 6.32
CA GLN A 774 -16.94 37.97 6.25
C GLN A 774 -16.31 39.35 6.10
N VAL A 775 -15.32 39.66 6.92
CA VAL A 775 -14.53 40.89 6.81
C VAL A 775 -13.44 40.66 5.75
N ASN A 776 -13.38 41.52 4.74
CA ASN A 776 -12.38 41.44 3.67
C ASN A 776 -11.31 42.52 3.85
N ALA A 777 -10.11 42.26 3.32
CA ALA A 777 -9.07 43.30 3.25
C ALA A 777 -9.63 44.53 2.51
N GLY A 778 -9.47 45.70 3.11
CA GLY A 778 -10.01 46.97 2.61
C GLY A 778 -11.32 47.42 3.27
N ASP A 779 -12.00 46.57 4.03
CA ASP A 779 -13.20 46.97 4.78
C ASP A 779 -12.87 48.01 5.86
N TYR A 780 -13.83 48.85 6.23
CA TYR A 780 -13.68 49.93 7.23
C TYR A 780 -14.57 49.76 8.44
N ARG A 781 -14.10 50.21 9.62
CA ARG A 781 -14.95 50.37 10.81
C ARG A 781 -14.68 51.66 11.57
N THR A 782 -15.67 52.14 12.32
CA THR A 782 -15.49 53.34 13.17
C THR A 782 -14.70 53.03 14.45
N ILE A 783 -13.84 53.95 14.90
CA ILE A 783 -13.10 53.83 16.17
C ILE A 783 -13.49 54.85 17.25
N ASN A 784 -14.05 55.99 16.88
CA ASN A 784 -14.50 57.02 17.83
C ASN A 784 -16.03 57.04 17.98
N LEU A 785 -16.53 57.26 19.20
CA LEU A 785 -17.95 57.37 19.55
C LEU A 785 -18.69 58.41 18.70
N THR A 786 -18.05 59.54 18.41
CA THR A 786 -18.52 60.52 17.43
C THR A 786 -17.36 60.86 16.50
N GLY A 787 -17.65 61.05 15.22
CA GLY A 787 -16.63 61.33 14.23
C GLY A 787 -17.20 61.90 12.94
N ASN A 788 -16.33 62.48 12.13
CA ASN A 788 -16.66 63.00 10.81
C ASN A 788 -16.24 61.95 9.76
N TRP A 789 -17.04 61.75 8.71
CA TRP A 789 -16.78 60.75 7.68
C TRP A 789 -15.40 60.88 7.02
N LEU A 790 -14.94 62.10 6.76
CA LEU A 790 -13.66 62.41 6.13
C LEU A 790 -12.47 62.34 7.11
N ASN A 791 -12.72 62.24 8.42
CA ASN A 791 -11.65 62.20 9.41
C ASN A 791 -11.03 60.79 9.52
N LEU A 792 -9.75 60.64 9.19
CA LEU A 792 -9.04 59.35 9.25
C LEU A 792 -9.03 58.72 10.65
N THR A 793 -9.02 59.56 11.69
CA THR A 793 -9.09 59.10 13.08
C THR A 793 -10.45 58.52 13.45
N THR A 794 -11.48 58.71 12.61
CA THR A 794 -12.77 58.06 12.77
C THR A 794 -12.72 56.59 12.33
N TRP A 795 -11.72 56.18 11.54
CA TRP A 795 -11.72 54.88 10.86
C TRP A 795 -10.52 53.98 11.18
N GLN A 796 -10.79 52.69 11.21
CA GLN A 796 -9.81 51.62 11.00
C GLN A 796 -10.10 50.92 9.68
N GLN A 797 -9.06 50.44 9.01
CA GLN A 797 -9.14 49.63 7.81
C GLN A 797 -8.61 48.22 8.10
N TYR A 798 -9.25 47.19 7.56
CA TYR A 798 -8.78 45.82 7.71
C TYR A 798 -7.70 45.51 6.66
N ASP A 799 -6.49 45.13 7.09
CA ASP A 799 -5.36 44.87 6.18
C ASP A 799 -5.30 43.42 5.65
N GLY A 800 -6.30 42.60 5.99
CA GLY A 800 -6.34 41.17 5.71
C GLY A 800 -6.04 40.30 6.95
N THR A 801 -5.41 40.87 7.97
CA THR A 801 -5.05 40.19 9.22
C THR A 801 -5.59 40.93 10.46
N ASN A 802 -5.45 42.26 10.49
CA ASN A 802 -5.76 43.12 11.62
C ASN A 802 -6.52 44.38 11.20
N TRP A 803 -7.22 44.99 12.16
CA TRP A 803 -7.73 46.35 12.02
C TRP A 803 -6.63 47.34 12.36
N VAL A 804 -6.15 48.07 11.36
CA VAL A 804 -5.12 49.10 11.51
C VAL A 804 -5.74 50.48 11.33
N SER A 805 -5.11 51.52 11.88
CA SER A 805 -5.56 52.91 11.65
C SER A 805 -5.69 53.17 10.15
N ALA A 806 -6.84 53.70 9.72
CA ALA A 806 -7.09 53.87 8.30
C ALA A 806 -6.17 54.97 7.73
N THR A 807 -5.48 54.68 6.63
CA THR A 807 -4.71 55.68 5.89
C THR A 807 -5.57 56.51 4.94
N ASN A 808 -6.82 56.10 4.75
CA ASN A 808 -7.82 56.77 3.93
C ASN A 808 -9.23 56.59 4.52
N TYR A 809 -10.16 57.51 4.26
CA TYR A 809 -11.57 57.34 4.66
C TYR A 809 -12.34 56.52 3.62
N PRO A 810 -13.48 55.90 3.98
CA PRO A 810 -14.27 55.13 3.02
C PRO A 810 -14.75 56.00 1.85
N GLY A 811 -14.36 55.63 0.62
CA GLY A 811 -14.66 56.39 -0.61
C GLY A 811 -13.61 57.45 -1.00
N GLN A 812 -12.49 57.57 -0.27
CA GLN A 812 -11.42 58.50 -0.63
C GLN A 812 -10.65 58.07 -1.89
N ASN A 813 -10.27 56.79 -1.98
CA ASN A 813 -9.50 56.25 -3.11
C ASN A 813 -10.33 55.23 -3.91
N VAL A 814 -10.02 55.06 -5.20
CA VAL A 814 -10.48 53.92 -6.00
C VAL A 814 -9.86 52.65 -5.40
N MET A 815 -10.64 51.90 -4.63
CA MET A 815 -10.17 50.64 -4.04
C MET A 815 -10.51 49.47 -4.95
N VAL A 816 -9.63 48.47 -4.97
CA VAL A 816 -9.86 47.22 -5.71
C VAL A 816 -10.83 46.38 -4.88
N GLY A 817 -12.10 46.37 -5.30
CA GLY A 817 -13.20 45.70 -4.58
C GLY A 817 -14.16 46.68 -3.90
N THR A 818 -15.26 46.15 -3.39
CA THR A 818 -16.31 46.95 -2.74
C THR A 818 -16.16 46.83 -1.22
N PRO A 819 -15.45 47.76 -0.55
CA PRO A 819 -15.24 47.67 0.89
C PRO A 819 -16.56 47.80 1.63
N ASN A 820 -16.79 46.93 2.61
CA ASN A 820 -17.89 47.09 3.55
C ASN A 820 -17.53 48.17 4.57
N ILE A 821 -18.54 48.97 4.95
CA ILE A 821 -18.40 50.00 5.98
C ILE A 821 -19.20 49.60 7.20
N PHE A 822 -18.53 49.51 8.33
CA PHE A 822 -19.11 49.08 9.59
C PHE A 822 -19.10 50.22 10.63
N ILE A 823 -20.26 50.82 10.88
CA ILE A 823 -20.43 51.73 12.01
C ILE A 823 -20.68 50.88 13.26
N ARG A 824 -19.83 51.03 14.29
CA ARG A 824 -19.98 50.33 15.56
C ARG A 824 -21.28 50.77 16.28
N PRO A 825 -21.95 49.88 17.04
CA PRO A 825 -23.06 50.30 17.90
C PRO A 825 -22.63 51.46 18.80
N SER A 826 -23.51 52.43 19.03
CA SER A 826 -23.25 53.68 19.76
C SER A 826 -22.30 54.70 19.11
N HIS A 827 -21.73 54.39 17.94
CA HIS A 827 -20.96 55.38 17.18
C HIS A 827 -21.89 56.19 16.26
N ALA A 828 -21.68 57.50 16.21
CA ALA A 828 -22.28 58.38 15.21
C ALA A 828 -21.19 58.91 14.28
N VAL A 829 -21.45 58.90 12.97
CA VAL A 829 -20.59 59.51 11.97
C VAL A 829 -21.36 60.60 11.25
N ASP A 830 -20.91 61.84 11.37
CA ASP A 830 -21.45 62.96 10.62
C ASP A 830 -20.98 62.88 9.16
N LEU A 831 -21.94 62.99 8.23
CA LEU A 831 -21.70 62.98 6.79
C LEU A 831 -21.49 64.41 6.28
N ASP A 832 -20.39 65.03 6.65
CA ASP A 832 -20.05 66.42 6.32
C ASP A 832 -19.20 66.55 5.04
N GLY A 833 -19.47 65.67 4.07
CA GLY A 833 -18.92 65.75 2.71
C GLY A 833 -19.45 64.64 1.81
N THR A 834 -19.40 64.84 0.49
CA THR A 834 -19.69 63.77 -0.47
C THR A 834 -18.43 62.91 -0.69
N PRO A 835 -18.51 61.58 -0.54
CA PRO A 835 -17.40 60.70 -0.87
C PRO A 835 -17.00 60.90 -2.33
N THR A 836 -15.70 60.96 -2.59
CA THR A 836 -15.12 61.26 -3.91
C THR A 836 -15.26 60.10 -4.91
N HIS A 837 -15.57 58.90 -4.42
CA HIS A 837 -15.78 57.68 -5.21
C HIS A 837 -17.01 56.92 -4.70
N GLU A 838 -17.63 56.12 -5.57
CA GLU A 838 -18.82 55.33 -5.24
C GLU A 838 -18.51 54.30 -4.15
N ILE A 839 -19.26 54.36 -3.05
CA ILE A 839 -19.23 53.36 -1.98
C ILE A 839 -20.27 52.30 -2.36
N GLY A 840 -19.85 51.08 -2.69
CA GLY A 840 -20.76 50.15 -3.33
C GLY A 840 -21.95 49.67 -2.48
N HIS A 841 -22.88 48.98 -3.17
CA HIS A 841 -24.26 48.71 -2.77
C HIS A 841 -24.55 48.51 -1.27
N HIS A 842 -25.12 49.54 -0.64
CA HIS A 842 -25.80 49.45 0.64
C HIS A 842 -27.09 48.60 0.52
N LYS A 843 -27.09 47.37 1.05
CA LYS A 843 -28.33 46.61 1.38
C LYS A 843 -28.76 46.89 2.82
N SER A 844 -29.12 48.14 3.14
CA SER A 844 -29.96 48.49 4.29
C SER A 844 -30.54 49.90 4.09
N ARG A 845 -31.69 50.16 4.73
CA ARG A 845 -32.61 51.30 4.52
C ARG A 845 -31.93 52.66 4.26
N LYS A 846 -32.50 53.39 3.29
CA LYS A 846 -32.29 54.82 2.95
C LYS A 846 -31.69 55.65 4.08
N LEU A 847 -30.42 56.02 3.92
CA LEU A 847 -29.84 57.23 4.53
C LEU A 847 -30.66 58.43 4.02
N ARG A 848 -31.50 59.03 4.88
CA ARG A 848 -32.19 60.28 4.55
C ARG A 848 -31.22 61.44 4.78
N TYR A 849 -30.88 62.11 3.68
CA TYR A 849 -30.35 63.47 3.68
C TYR A 849 -31.47 64.40 4.21
N ALA A 850 -31.25 65.04 5.36
CA ALA A 850 -32.11 66.12 5.82
C ALA A 850 -31.46 67.44 5.39
N GLN A 851 -31.84 67.93 4.20
CA GLN A 851 -31.64 69.34 3.85
C GLN A 851 -32.94 70.08 4.15
N HIS A 852 -32.89 70.92 5.19
CA HIS A 852 -33.81 72.03 5.38
C HIS A 852 -33.56 73.07 4.28
N HIS A 853 -34.59 73.44 3.52
CA HIS A 853 -34.81 74.84 3.11
C HIS A 853 -36.30 75.06 2.80
N GLU A 854 -36.77 76.22 3.27
CA GLU A 854 -38.13 76.77 3.31
C GLU A 854 -38.81 76.91 1.94
N LEU A 855 -40.15 76.83 1.92
CA LEU A 855 -41.03 77.87 1.36
C LEU A 855 -42.52 77.55 1.67
N LEU A 856 -43.17 78.55 2.29
CA LEU A 856 -44.54 78.67 2.86
C LEU A 856 -44.79 78.06 4.25
#